data_AF-A0A2D9GAE1-F1
#
_entry.id   AF-A0A2D9GAE1-F1
#
_cell.length_a   1.000
_cell.length_b   1.000
_cell.length_c   1.000
_cell.angle_alpha   90.00
_cell.angle_beta   90.00
_cell.angle_gamma   90.00
#
_symmetry.space_group_name_H-M   'P 1'
#
loop_
_entity.id
_entity.type
_entity.pdbx_description
1 polymer ?
#
loop_
_entity_poly.entity_id
_entity_poly.type
_entity_poly.pdbx_seq_one_letter_code
_entity_poly.pdbx_strand_id
1 'polypeptide(L)'
;MLWKKHLNFLFIGVLFLLSIPSFVSAEVTVIPTANLGTDYMLLLPAGLGLFGTIFLAWYILPNSLSSLQVAFEADDNLFEVHRLTKKRSDARELLWLKGVPRGVLTYLMAMTALSILICELLIGSNTYYLPVTLLMAACVILPVLVSPLETLIAQLDQLRTNKIKGFFAFIRRIWAILIISGSTLGIVMYGLRRHGTLTPTWITLALLVFMSPTIFAYGRILGASWNMLLLSKWRSVRGRQTPINPDKPGFFGRISAFILVIFLFTMPFTATNGVFTVLYVTFSGMERELALNILNYGGVGGWYIVESSQMQALIEQYQYLKSVPQILAMFLTLNIAIVGLAFIFELIRNLFLGGQSFGGTGGVSLAATREIRSEGDVQGRLLYFAFAGFSGYTVLLVVLACYKEFGSLMPFTDLLEDYGFVEYEILRTTWTFIATGQAIFLLIWILSIWKFFPLKNHIFDLSPDERRAGAFRRGTNDWMQKKVDNAVRKDDLDFLITFQGESIQGDQSLVRLAKTKAKMYEYALRGLWPKAITEARNVLAQQGGEDDDARLLIGVGHVACRRIDAAREALSSLENEDDFSEPEVISFIADYFNPWQGRASDDDLWDFKGEPMIDNLTDMMERFGVWSPDSLSPLSRGEKDLLVEHNELMQVAMLRGQREHTMALEKAFSIVRRKPQMVKARVSLALCLLDQGEWHLALDVYESLAEMAAADPRTEALGEILGVPTRGYDELSAPVPHEVLLSSRRENTDKKYLSKLKPYLKEAPTNASIGLHFKKQKDVSLTANAMIAADQSVMRGVEPKYRVSNLVLFIRIFILWPSFVAAGWWVSENQGESFVFESIGQFLWPIVTGSLFFTQYLLSRIRRAQRRIIRQTDQKAMIAYSKRLKRSRVDLNIDKVPIGNHMLMSGILVTISNAVYDLGLPGWLTVRLDKPKNLRSNLRSRSKQIRSSKSARYKNLPYEWWKNQPRALSKESQELKKKIGLVLQDFGGKKSQHKKLRQKSRNMSSLGLDGDSIIYTGEKKSSSDGRKKKRGPPSRKSNGGGTGDDFDIESFLDSKRRR
;
A
#
# COMPACT_ATOMS: atom_id res chain seq x y z
N MET A 1 44.85 25.07 -24.05
CA MET A 1 43.96 24.52 -25.12
C MET A 1 42.47 24.66 -24.80
N LEU A 2 42.01 24.46 -23.54
CA LEU A 2 40.61 24.70 -23.13
C LEU A 2 40.15 26.17 -23.24
N TRP A 3 41.03 27.14 -22.96
CA TRP A 3 40.67 28.56 -22.99
C TRP A 3 40.38 29.08 -24.41
N LYS A 4 41.10 28.60 -25.43
CA LYS A 4 40.82 28.89 -26.86
C LYS A 4 39.49 28.28 -27.34
N LYS A 5 39.08 27.12 -26.82
CA LYS A 5 37.77 26.53 -27.14
C LYS A 5 36.61 27.33 -26.53
N HIS A 6 36.78 27.87 -25.33
CA HIS A 6 35.78 28.72 -24.69
C HIS A 6 35.67 30.10 -25.35
N LEU A 7 36.80 30.68 -25.78
CA LEU A 7 36.81 31.94 -26.51
C LEU A 7 36.11 31.79 -27.86
N ASN A 8 36.36 30.71 -28.60
CA ASN A 8 35.67 30.44 -29.86
C ASN A 8 34.17 30.19 -29.67
N PHE A 9 33.75 29.54 -28.58
CA PHE A 9 32.32 29.34 -28.28
C PHE A 9 31.62 30.66 -27.92
N LEU A 10 32.32 31.54 -27.20
CA LEU A 10 31.82 32.88 -26.84
C LEU A 10 31.80 33.79 -28.07
N PHE A 11 32.78 33.68 -28.96
CA PHE A 11 32.85 34.39 -30.23
C PHE A 11 31.76 33.91 -31.20
N ILE A 12 31.49 32.60 -31.27
CA ILE A 12 30.36 32.02 -32.03
C ILE A 12 29.02 32.44 -31.41
N GLY A 13 28.91 32.50 -30.09
CA GLY A 13 27.71 32.98 -29.40
C GLY A 13 27.44 34.47 -29.63
N VAL A 14 28.49 35.30 -29.68
CA VAL A 14 28.40 36.73 -30.01
C VAL A 14 28.13 36.94 -31.50
N LEU A 15 28.74 36.15 -32.39
CA LEU A 15 28.40 36.13 -33.82
C LEU A 15 26.95 35.70 -34.05
N PHE A 16 26.45 34.71 -33.30
CA PHE A 16 25.06 34.24 -33.35
C PHE A 16 24.08 35.32 -32.87
N LEU A 17 24.43 36.05 -31.80
CA LEU A 17 23.65 37.19 -31.30
C LEU A 17 23.69 38.40 -32.26
N LEU A 18 24.81 38.61 -32.96
CA LEU A 18 24.97 39.66 -33.98
C LEU A 18 24.30 39.30 -35.33
N SER A 19 24.04 38.02 -35.59
CA SER A 19 23.33 37.53 -36.77
C SER A 19 21.82 37.40 -36.60
N ILE A 20 21.26 37.86 -35.47
CA ILE A 20 19.80 37.95 -35.30
C ILE A 20 19.32 39.08 -36.23
N PRO A 21 18.53 38.78 -37.27
CA PRO A 21 18.01 39.83 -38.14
C PRO A 21 17.17 40.80 -37.29
N SER A 22 17.37 42.10 -37.49
CA SER A 22 16.48 43.13 -36.99
C SER A 22 15.09 42.91 -37.61
N PHE A 23 14.12 42.53 -36.78
CA PHE A 23 12.74 42.29 -37.20
C PHE A 23 12.13 43.60 -37.72
N VAL A 24 12.08 43.75 -39.04
CA VAL A 24 11.32 44.79 -39.72
C VAL A 24 9.90 44.26 -39.91
N SER A 25 8.92 45.01 -39.40
CA SER A 25 7.49 44.72 -39.51
C SER A 25 7.09 44.61 -40.99
N ALA A 26 6.89 43.40 -41.48
CA ALA A 26 6.30 43.11 -42.78
C ALA A 26 5.18 42.08 -42.58
N GLU A 27 4.12 42.22 -43.38
CA GLU A 27 2.89 41.43 -43.33
C GLU A 27 3.19 39.94 -43.57
N VAL A 28 2.68 39.07 -42.69
CA VAL A 28 2.93 37.62 -42.75
C VAL A 28 2.08 37.00 -43.86
N THR A 29 2.71 36.28 -44.78
CA THR A 29 2.01 35.65 -45.92
C THR A 29 2.02 34.12 -45.81
N VAL A 30 0.84 33.49 -45.96
CA VAL A 30 0.69 32.01 -45.95
C VAL A 30 0.54 31.48 -47.38
N ILE A 31 1.51 30.68 -47.84
CA ILE A 31 1.55 30.18 -49.23
C ILE A 31 0.76 28.86 -49.36
N PRO A 32 -0.22 28.75 -50.30
CA PRO A 32 -1.03 27.55 -50.51
C PRO A 32 -0.29 26.42 -51.25
N THR A 33 -0.84 25.20 -51.18
CA THR A 33 -0.26 23.93 -51.67
C THR A 33 0.05 23.87 -53.18
N ALA A 34 -0.53 24.76 -53.98
CA ALA A 34 -0.40 24.75 -55.44
C ALA A 34 1.01 25.13 -55.95
N ASN A 35 1.83 25.80 -55.14
CA ASN A 35 3.15 26.33 -55.53
C ASN A 35 4.35 25.43 -55.14
N LEU A 36 4.10 24.15 -54.80
CA LEU A 36 5.14 23.21 -54.33
C LEU A 36 6.25 22.93 -55.36
N GLY A 37 5.99 23.20 -56.65
CA GLY A 37 6.89 22.86 -57.76
C GLY A 37 8.14 23.74 -57.90
N THR A 38 8.25 24.89 -57.23
CA THR A 38 9.35 25.85 -57.44
C THR A 38 10.23 26.14 -56.23
N ASP A 39 9.77 25.94 -54.98
CA ASP A 39 10.51 26.34 -53.77
C ASP A 39 10.59 25.25 -52.68
N TYR A 40 11.47 24.25 -52.89
CA TYR A 40 11.77 23.22 -51.88
C TYR A 40 12.36 23.79 -50.57
N MET A 41 12.86 25.03 -50.57
CA MET A 41 13.38 25.69 -49.37
C MET A 41 12.28 25.96 -48.32
N LEU A 42 11.01 26.05 -48.70
CA LEU A 42 9.88 26.25 -47.78
C LEU A 42 9.56 25.01 -46.92
N LEU A 43 10.08 23.83 -47.25
CA LEU A 43 9.98 22.62 -46.43
C LEU A 43 11.14 22.46 -45.45
N LEU A 44 12.16 23.30 -45.54
CA LEU A 44 13.38 23.23 -44.74
C LEU A 44 13.09 23.39 -43.23
N PRO A 45 12.20 24.29 -42.76
CA PRO A 45 11.84 24.38 -41.35
C PRO A 45 11.21 23.09 -40.80
N ALA A 46 10.38 22.42 -41.59
CA ALA A 46 9.78 21.13 -41.21
C ALA A 46 10.83 20.02 -41.14
N GLY A 47 11.75 19.95 -42.12
CA GLY A 47 12.85 18.98 -42.13
C GLY A 47 13.81 19.16 -40.94
N LEU A 48 14.21 20.39 -40.65
CA LEU A 48 15.06 20.71 -39.50
C LEU A 48 14.34 20.51 -38.16
N GLY A 49 13.06 20.88 -38.08
CA GLY A 49 12.23 20.65 -36.90
C GLY A 49 12.09 19.17 -36.57
N LEU A 50 11.82 18.33 -37.58
CA LEU A 50 11.77 16.87 -37.45
C LEU A 50 13.14 16.26 -37.10
N PHE A 51 14.23 16.76 -37.70
CA PHE A 51 15.57 16.32 -37.33
C PHE A 51 15.90 16.66 -35.87
N GLY A 52 15.52 17.87 -35.43
CA GLY A 52 15.64 18.33 -34.05
C GLY A 52 14.89 17.42 -33.07
N THR A 53 13.68 16.97 -33.43
CA THR A 53 12.90 16.06 -32.58
C THR A 53 13.42 14.63 -32.58
N ILE A 54 13.96 14.13 -33.69
CA ILE A 54 14.67 12.85 -33.73
C ILE A 54 15.89 12.90 -32.79
N PHE A 55 16.68 13.98 -32.86
CA PHE A 55 17.81 14.18 -31.96
C PHE A 55 17.36 14.23 -30.48
N LEU A 56 16.25 14.93 -30.20
CA LEU A 56 15.67 14.99 -28.87
C LEU A 56 15.26 13.58 -28.39
N ALA A 57 14.55 12.82 -29.21
CA ALA A 57 14.06 11.49 -28.89
C ALA A 57 15.18 10.47 -28.64
N TRP A 58 16.24 10.49 -29.45
CA TRP A 58 17.33 9.51 -29.40
C TRP A 58 18.40 9.82 -28.36
N TYR A 59 18.65 11.11 -28.10
CA TYR A 59 19.75 11.57 -27.26
C TYR A 59 19.30 12.29 -26.00
N ILE A 60 18.54 13.39 -26.12
CA ILE A 60 18.21 14.27 -24.98
C ILE A 60 17.27 13.57 -24.01
N LEU A 61 16.21 12.93 -24.51
CA LEU A 61 15.18 12.30 -23.70
C LEU A 61 15.74 11.15 -22.84
N PRO A 62 16.46 10.14 -23.39
CA PRO A 62 17.10 9.11 -22.59
C PRO A 62 18.15 9.66 -21.60
N ASN A 63 18.89 10.70 -21.98
CA ASN A 63 19.90 11.31 -21.12
C ASN A 63 19.28 12.13 -19.97
N SER A 64 18.10 12.70 -20.18
CA SER A 64 17.38 13.44 -19.13
C SER A 64 16.78 12.48 -18.09
N LEU A 65 16.51 11.24 -18.48
CA LEU A 65 16.00 10.17 -17.63
C LEU A 65 17.08 9.24 -17.08
N SER A 66 18.38 9.44 -17.35
CA SER A 66 19.46 8.52 -16.96
C SER A 66 19.88 8.60 -15.48
N SER A 67 19.03 9.14 -14.60
CA SER A 67 19.27 9.29 -13.15
C SER A 67 17.97 9.22 -12.33
N LEU A 68 16.97 8.49 -12.83
CA LEU A 68 15.70 8.31 -12.12
C LEU A 68 15.94 7.55 -10.82
N GLN A 69 15.32 8.04 -9.75
CA GLN A 69 15.46 7.50 -8.42
C GLN A 69 14.11 7.37 -7.75
N VAL A 70 14.05 6.46 -6.79
CA VAL A 70 12.89 6.22 -5.95
C VAL A 70 13.35 6.23 -4.51
N ALA A 71 12.65 6.97 -3.65
CA ALA A 71 12.89 6.98 -2.22
C ALA A 71 11.71 6.33 -1.49
N PHE A 72 12.00 5.45 -0.54
CA PHE A 72 10.99 4.95 0.39
C PHE A 72 11.54 4.92 1.80
N GLU A 73 10.62 5.08 2.75
CA GLU A 73 10.93 5.02 4.18
C GLU A 73 11.27 3.58 4.57
N ALA A 74 12.48 3.42 5.08
CA ALA A 74 13.01 2.15 5.57
C ALA A 74 12.93 2.06 7.10
N ASP A 75 13.11 3.18 7.79
CA ASP A 75 13.02 3.30 9.25
C ASP A 75 12.58 4.72 9.62
N ASP A 76 12.31 4.98 10.90
CA ASP A 76 11.83 6.30 11.36
C ASP A 76 12.76 7.43 10.92
N ASN A 77 12.27 8.31 10.03
CA ASN A 77 13.01 9.43 9.42
C ASN A 77 14.19 9.03 8.51
N LEU A 78 14.34 7.76 8.14
CA LEU A 78 15.39 7.25 7.25
C LEU A 78 14.80 6.74 5.93
N PHE A 79 15.20 7.37 4.84
CA PHE A 79 14.80 7.01 3.48
C PHE A 79 15.95 6.33 2.73
N GLU A 80 15.68 5.16 2.17
CA GLU A 80 16.59 4.53 1.22
C GLU A 80 16.26 5.01 -0.20
N VAL A 81 17.28 5.48 -0.92
CA VAL A 81 17.16 6.00 -2.28
C VAL A 81 17.81 5.01 -3.23
N HIS A 82 17.00 4.49 -4.15
CA HIS A 82 17.42 3.51 -5.14
C HIS A 82 17.44 4.13 -6.53
N ARG A 83 18.47 3.80 -7.32
CA ARG A 83 18.58 4.22 -8.72
C ARG A 83 17.81 3.24 -9.61
N LEU A 84 16.84 3.75 -10.37
CA LEU A 84 16.12 2.98 -11.39
C LEU A 84 16.91 2.93 -12.70
N THR A 85 17.52 4.05 -13.09
CA THR A 85 18.33 4.16 -14.30
C THR A 85 19.72 4.62 -13.95
N LYS A 86 20.74 3.90 -14.43
CA LYS A 86 22.15 4.30 -14.31
C LYS A 86 22.71 4.72 -15.65
N LYS A 87 22.30 4.03 -16.72
CA LYS A 87 22.76 4.25 -18.08
C LYS A 87 21.61 4.71 -18.98
N ARG A 88 21.99 5.22 -20.16
CA ARG A 88 21.03 5.56 -21.23
C ARG A 88 20.31 4.33 -21.77
N SER A 89 20.92 3.14 -21.70
CA SER A 89 20.29 1.86 -22.03
C SER A 89 19.07 1.61 -21.15
N ASP A 90 19.25 1.73 -19.84
CA ASP A 90 18.20 1.47 -18.85
C ASP A 90 17.04 2.47 -19.03
N ALA A 91 17.37 3.74 -19.31
CA ALA A 91 16.36 4.74 -19.63
C ALA A 91 15.59 4.44 -20.92
N ARG A 92 16.23 3.84 -21.93
CA ARG A 92 15.54 3.40 -23.16
C ARG A 92 14.61 2.22 -22.87
N GLU A 93 15.04 1.26 -22.06
CA GLU A 93 14.20 0.13 -21.65
C GLU A 93 12.91 0.61 -20.97
N LEU A 94 13.02 1.58 -20.06
CA LEU A 94 11.85 2.21 -19.42
C LEU A 94 10.90 2.90 -20.41
N LEU A 95 11.44 3.54 -21.45
CA LEU A 95 10.65 4.24 -22.47
C LEU A 95 9.90 3.26 -23.40
N TRP A 96 10.37 2.02 -23.50
CA TRP A 96 9.75 0.97 -24.31
C TRP A 96 8.72 0.12 -23.55
N LEU A 97 8.54 0.35 -22.24
CA LEU A 97 7.52 -0.32 -21.45
C LEU A 97 6.11 -0.11 -22.03
N LYS A 98 5.23 -1.10 -21.84
CA LYS A 98 3.90 -1.13 -22.43
C LYS A 98 3.12 0.16 -22.14
N GLY A 99 2.71 0.86 -23.19
CA GLY A 99 1.93 2.10 -23.11
C GLY A 99 2.76 3.38 -23.04
N VAL A 100 4.01 3.34 -22.55
CA VAL A 100 4.91 4.52 -22.49
C VAL A 100 5.17 5.15 -23.86
N PRO A 101 5.39 4.38 -24.95
CA PRO A 101 5.61 4.96 -26.28
C PRO A 101 4.50 5.90 -26.74
N ARG A 102 3.25 5.67 -26.34
CA ARG A 102 2.13 6.55 -26.68
C ARG A 102 2.24 7.90 -25.98
N GLY A 103 2.62 7.91 -24.70
CA GLY A 103 2.86 9.15 -23.96
C GLY A 103 4.08 9.89 -24.49
N VAL A 104 5.17 9.17 -24.77
CA VAL A 104 6.37 9.74 -25.38
C VAL A 104 6.04 10.36 -26.74
N LEU A 105 5.23 9.69 -27.57
CA LEU A 105 4.78 10.24 -28.85
C LEU A 105 4.03 11.57 -28.67
N THR A 106 3.08 11.65 -27.73
CA THR A 106 2.36 12.93 -27.49
C THR A 106 3.30 14.05 -27.07
N TYR A 107 4.32 13.76 -26.26
CA TYR A 107 5.37 14.72 -25.91
C TYR A 107 6.24 15.11 -27.11
N LEU A 108 6.66 14.14 -27.92
CA LEU A 108 7.46 14.40 -29.12
C LEU A 108 6.68 15.21 -30.17
N MET A 109 5.38 14.99 -30.33
CA MET A 109 4.51 15.81 -31.19
C MET A 109 4.49 17.26 -30.71
N ALA A 110 4.27 17.47 -29.41
CA ALA A 110 4.34 18.78 -28.78
C ALA A 110 5.69 19.47 -29.03
N MET A 111 6.80 18.75 -28.86
CA MET A 111 8.14 19.24 -29.15
C MET A 111 8.40 19.47 -30.64
N THR A 112 7.74 18.73 -31.52
CA THR A 112 7.85 18.87 -32.97
C THR A 112 7.19 20.15 -33.43
N ALA A 113 5.98 20.45 -32.93
CA ALA A 113 5.34 21.74 -33.16
C ALA A 113 6.26 22.90 -32.73
N LEU A 114 6.84 22.81 -31.53
CA LEU A 114 7.73 23.86 -31.03
C LEU A 114 9.03 23.98 -31.83
N SER A 115 9.61 22.86 -32.25
CA SER A 115 10.86 22.86 -33.01
C SER A 115 10.65 23.42 -34.42
N ILE A 116 9.53 23.08 -35.05
CA ILE A 116 9.10 23.67 -36.33
C ILE A 116 8.87 25.17 -36.16
N LEU A 117 8.14 25.58 -35.12
CA LEU A 117 7.89 27.01 -34.83
C LEU A 117 9.20 27.79 -34.68
N ILE A 118 10.17 27.26 -33.92
CA ILE A 118 11.48 27.89 -33.75
C ILE A 118 12.24 27.97 -35.08
N CYS A 119 12.21 26.90 -35.89
CA CYS A 119 12.86 26.91 -37.20
C CYS A 119 12.21 27.92 -38.16
N GLU A 120 10.88 28.01 -38.19
CA GLU A 120 10.14 28.99 -39.01
C GLU A 120 10.53 30.43 -38.63
N LEU A 121 10.56 30.74 -37.33
CA LEU A 121 10.94 32.06 -36.82
C LEU A 121 12.41 32.41 -37.09
N LEU A 122 13.31 31.43 -37.18
CA LEU A 122 14.75 31.65 -37.42
C LEU A 122 15.13 31.77 -38.90
N ILE A 123 14.42 31.09 -39.80
CA ILE A 123 14.81 30.95 -41.22
C ILE A 123 14.09 31.98 -42.10
N GLY A 124 12.80 32.25 -41.84
CA GLY A 124 12.00 33.16 -42.64
C GLY A 124 10.70 33.54 -41.94
N SER A 125 10.75 34.55 -41.07
CA SER A 125 9.62 34.94 -40.21
C SER A 125 8.38 35.47 -40.94
N ASN A 126 8.49 35.79 -42.23
CA ASN A 126 7.45 36.52 -42.97
C ASN A 126 6.65 35.62 -43.94
N THR A 127 7.10 34.39 -44.19
CA THR A 127 6.48 33.48 -45.17
C THR A 127 6.27 32.10 -44.56
N TYR A 128 5.00 31.69 -44.40
CA TYR A 128 4.64 30.38 -43.84
C TYR A 128 4.08 29.47 -44.92
N TYR A 129 4.50 28.19 -44.92
CA TYR A 129 3.93 27.21 -45.84
C TYR A 129 2.70 26.51 -45.25
N LEU A 130 1.58 26.50 -45.98
CA LEU A 130 0.28 26.01 -45.46
C LEU A 130 0.33 24.55 -44.94
N PRO A 131 0.94 23.57 -45.62
CA PRO A 131 1.08 22.21 -45.08
C PRO A 131 1.90 22.11 -43.79
N VAL A 132 2.95 22.93 -43.66
CA VAL A 132 3.83 22.91 -42.47
C VAL A 132 3.13 23.54 -41.28
N THR A 133 2.38 24.63 -41.50
CA THR A 133 1.53 25.23 -40.46
C THR A 133 0.39 24.31 -40.03
N LEU A 134 -0.25 23.57 -40.96
CA LEU A 134 -1.24 22.54 -40.61
C LEU A 134 -0.62 21.38 -39.83
N LEU A 135 0.58 20.93 -40.19
CA LEU A 135 1.31 19.91 -39.45
C LEU A 135 1.66 20.40 -38.03
N MET A 136 2.15 21.63 -37.90
CA MET A 136 2.42 22.28 -36.62
C MET A 136 1.14 22.35 -35.78
N ALA A 137 0.02 22.81 -36.36
CA ALA A 137 -1.28 22.89 -35.68
C ALA A 137 -1.77 21.51 -35.22
N ALA A 138 -1.66 20.48 -36.05
CA ALA A 138 -2.01 19.11 -35.67
C ALA A 138 -1.14 18.60 -34.49
N CYS A 139 0.16 18.91 -34.52
CA CYS A 139 1.11 18.56 -33.46
C CYS A 139 0.89 19.34 -32.15
N VAL A 140 0.17 20.47 -32.16
CA VAL A 140 -0.29 21.19 -30.96
C VAL A 140 -1.64 20.67 -30.46
N ILE A 141 -2.62 20.55 -31.35
CA ILE A 141 -4.01 20.19 -31.01
C ILE A 141 -4.08 18.79 -30.42
N LEU A 142 -3.38 17.81 -30.99
CA LEU A 142 -3.43 16.42 -30.52
C LEU A 142 -2.97 16.25 -29.06
N PRO A 143 -1.79 16.75 -28.64
CA PRO A 143 -1.38 16.74 -27.24
C PRO A 143 -2.34 17.49 -26.31
N VAL A 144 -2.88 18.63 -26.74
CA VAL A 144 -3.86 19.42 -25.96
C VAL A 144 -5.14 18.62 -25.72
N LEU A 145 -5.63 17.85 -26.71
CA LEU A 145 -6.82 17.02 -26.56
C LEU A 145 -6.59 15.78 -25.69
N VAL A 146 -5.43 15.13 -25.80
CA VAL A 146 -5.12 13.89 -25.06
C VAL A 146 -4.84 14.17 -23.58
N SER A 147 -4.16 15.28 -23.27
CA SER A 147 -3.64 15.59 -21.94
C SER A 147 -4.71 15.61 -20.82
N PRO A 148 -5.89 16.26 -20.96
CA PRO A 148 -6.95 16.24 -19.96
C PRO A 148 -7.59 14.88 -19.71
N LEU A 149 -7.73 14.08 -20.77
CA LEU A 149 -8.32 12.75 -20.67
C LEU A 149 -7.43 11.83 -19.84
N GLU A 150 -6.14 11.81 -20.15
CA GLU A 150 -5.19 10.92 -19.48
C GLU A 150 -4.93 11.35 -18.03
N THR A 151 -4.91 12.67 -17.75
CA THR A 151 -4.77 13.17 -16.37
C THR A 151 -6.00 12.90 -15.51
N LEU A 152 -7.21 13.04 -16.05
CA LEU A 152 -8.44 12.71 -15.30
C LEU A 152 -8.50 11.21 -14.96
N ILE A 153 -8.17 10.33 -15.93
CA ILE A 153 -8.16 8.88 -15.70
C ILE A 153 -7.16 8.51 -14.61
N ALA A 154 -5.96 9.09 -14.64
CA ALA A 154 -4.94 8.82 -13.64
C ALA A 154 -5.35 9.30 -12.23
N GLN A 155 -6.00 10.46 -12.12
CA GLN A 155 -6.52 10.96 -10.83
C GLN A 155 -7.68 10.10 -10.30
N LEU A 156 -8.55 9.60 -11.18
CA LEU A 156 -9.64 8.69 -10.79
C LEU A 156 -9.11 7.32 -10.33
N ASP A 157 -8.01 6.85 -10.91
CA ASP A 157 -7.32 5.62 -10.48
C ASP A 157 -6.77 5.73 -9.05
N GLN A 158 -6.38 6.93 -8.61
CA GLN A 158 -5.91 7.16 -7.24
C GLN A 158 -7.02 6.96 -6.19
N LEU A 159 -8.28 7.25 -6.52
CA LEU A 159 -9.41 7.16 -5.59
C LEU A 159 -9.86 5.72 -5.30
N ARG A 160 -9.32 4.71 -6.00
CA ARG A 160 -9.74 3.31 -5.89
C ARG A 160 -8.60 2.36 -5.57
N THR A 161 -8.86 1.45 -4.62
CA THR A 161 -7.90 0.40 -4.22
C THR A 161 -7.89 -0.81 -5.14
N ASN A 162 -8.92 -0.98 -5.99
CA ASN A 162 -9.07 -2.16 -6.84
C ASN A 162 -8.93 -1.77 -8.32
N LYS A 163 -7.97 -2.39 -9.01
CA LYS A 163 -7.78 -2.22 -10.45
C LYS A 163 -8.98 -2.82 -11.19
N ILE A 164 -9.56 -2.06 -12.11
CA ILE A 164 -10.64 -2.51 -12.97
C ILE A 164 -10.02 -2.89 -14.32
N LYS A 165 -10.16 -4.15 -14.73
CA LYS A 165 -9.67 -4.64 -16.04
C LYS A 165 -10.84 -4.94 -16.99
N GLY A 166 -10.55 -4.92 -18.29
CA GLY A 166 -11.50 -5.30 -19.36
C GLY A 166 -12.58 -4.25 -19.64
N PHE A 167 -13.80 -4.72 -19.91
CA PHE A 167 -14.95 -3.91 -20.36
C PHE A 167 -15.25 -2.70 -19.46
N PHE A 168 -15.07 -2.83 -18.14
CA PHE A 168 -15.31 -1.73 -17.22
C PHE A 168 -14.26 -0.61 -17.30
N ALA A 169 -13.02 -0.91 -17.73
CA ALA A 169 -12.01 0.11 -17.99
C ALA A 169 -12.37 0.94 -19.23
N PHE A 170 -12.94 0.30 -20.25
CA PHE A 170 -13.47 0.96 -21.45
C PHE A 170 -14.67 1.86 -21.11
N ILE A 171 -15.65 1.37 -20.36
CA ILE A 171 -16.78 2.16 -19.86
C ILE A 171 -16.28 3.41 -19.13
N ARG A 172 -15.28 3.27 -18.26
CA ARG A 172 -14.71 4.40 -17.53
C ARG A 172 -14.09 5.44 -18.47
N ARG A 173 -13.36 5.00 -19.49
CA ARG A 173 -12.76 5.92 -20.48
C ARG A 173 -13.85 6.73 -21.20
N ILE A 174 -14.96 6.08 -21.55
CA ILE A 174 -16.13 6.76 -22.12
C ILE A 174 -16.72 7.77 -21.12
N TRP A 175 -16.91 7.40 -19.85
CA TRP A 175 -17.41 8.32 -18.84
C TRP A 175 -16.49 9.52 -18.61
N ALA A 176 -15.16 9.32 -18.61
CA ALA A 176 -14.21 10.41 -18.50
C ALA A 176 -14.34 11.39 -19.68
N ILE A 177 -14.45 10.87 -20.91
CA ILE A 177 -14.70 11.68 -22.11
C ILE A 177 -16.01 12.45 -21.95
N LEU A 178 -17.10 11.78 -21.59
CA LEU A 178 -18.42 12.40 -21.43
C LEU A 178 -18.46 13.48 -20.34
N ILE A 179 -17.74 13.29 -19.24
CA ILE A 179 -17.68 14.28 -18.16
C ILE A 179 -16.94 15.53 -18.64
N ILE A 180 -15.77 15.37 -19.28
CA ILE A 180 -14.99 16.52 -19.76
C ILE A 180 -15.74 17.22 -20.89
N SER A 181 -16.15 16.48 -21.94
CA SER A 181 -16.84 17.06 -23.08
C SER A 181 -18.22 17.63 -22.71
N GLY A 182 -18.94 16.98 -21.79
CA GLY A 182 -20.21 17.48 -21.27
C GLY A 182 -20.06 18.76 -20.46
N SER A 183 -19.01 18.85 -19.63
CA SER A 183 -18.74 20.07 -18.83
C SER A 183 -18.32 21.24 -19.71
N THR A 184 -17.48 21.00 -20.72
CA THR A 184 -17.05 22.05 -21.65
C THR A 184 -18.20 22.52 -22.53
N LEU A 185 -18.96 21.59 -23.09
CA LEU A 185 -20.15 21.90 -23.90
C LEU A 185 -21.20 22.62 -23.06
N GLY A 186 -21.36 22.28 -21.78
CA GLY A 186 -22.25 22.99 -20.85
C GLY A 186 -21.89 24.47 -20.70
N ILE A 187 -20.60 24.81 -20.62
CA ILE A 187 -20.13 26.20 -20.51
C ILE A 187 -20.31 26.95 -21.83
N VAL A 188 -19.98 26.31 -22.95
CA VAL A 188 -20.19 26.90 -24.28
C VAL A 188 -21.68 27.19 -24.51
N MET A 189 -22.56 26.24 -24.20
CA MET A 189 -24.02 26.39 -24.33
C MET A 189 -24.58 27.45 -23.37
N TYR A 190 -24.04 27.54 -22.15
CA TYR A 190 -24.41 28.59 -21.20
C TYR A 190 -24.02 29.99 -21.71
N GLY A 191 -22.80 30.13 -22.25
CA GLY A 191 -22.33 31.37 -22.86
C GLY A 191 -23.17 31.78 -24.07
N LEU A 192 -23.45 30.83 -24.97
CA LEU A 192 -24.29 31.03 -26.15
C LEU A 192 -25.71 31.48 -25.76
N ARG A 193 -26.31 30.86 -24.74
CA ARG A 193 -27.65 31.23 -24.25
C ARG A 193 -27.69 32.64 -23.66
N ARG A 194 -26.60 33.10 -23.04
CA ARG A 194 -26.55 34.39 -22.34
C ARG A 194 -26.30 35.58 -23.28
N HIS A 195 -25.47 35.40 -24.31
CA HIS A 195 -25.04 36.49 -25.18
C HIS A 195 -25.47 36.35 -26.65
N GLY A 196 -26.09 35.23 -27.04
CA GLY A 196 -26.52 34.97 -28.43
C GLY A 196 -25.37 34.63 -29.40
N THR A 197 -24.13 35.00 -29.07
CA THR A 197 -22.91 34.68 -29.81
C THR A 197 -21.82 34.10 -28.88
N LEU A 198 -20.86 33.39 -29.46
CA LEU A 198 -19.70 32.87 -28.73
C LEU A 198 -18.68 33.99 -28.53
N THR A 199 -18.65 34.60 -27.34
CA THR A 199 -17.61 35.57 -27.01
C THR A 199 -16.28 34.87 -26.67
N PRO A 200 -15.12 35.51 -26.94
CA PRO A 200 -13.80 34.97 -26.59
C PRO A 200 -13.70 34.52 -25.12
N THR A 201 -14.31 35.28 -24.20
CA THR A 201 -14.33 34.95 -22.76
C THR A 201 -14.99 33.61 -22.43
N TRP A 202 -16.04 33.20 -23.15
CA TRP A 202 -16.70 31.91 -22.90
C TRP A 202 -15.91 30.76 -23.50
N ILE A 203 -15.23 30.99 -24.63
CA ILE A 203 -14.31 30.02 -25.26
C ILE A 203 -13.12 29.76 -24.34
N THR A 204 -12.56 30.81 -23.74
CA THR A 204 -11.40 30.70 -22.84
C THR A 204 -11.77 29.99 -21.54
N LEU A 205 -12.94 30.26 -20.96
CA LEU A 205 -13.49 29.52 -19.83
C LEU A 205 -13.78 28.05 -20.18
N ALA A 206 -14.32 27.78 -21.36
CA ALA A 206 -14.56 26.41 -21.82
C ALA A 206 -13.25 25.64 -22.01
N LEU A 207 -12.22 26.27 -22.59
CA LEU A 207 -10.89 25.70 -22.75
C LEU A 207 -10.20 25.49 -21.39
N LEU A 208 -10.39 26.42 -20.43
CA LEU A 208 -9.86 26.29 -19.07
C LEU A 208 -10.50 25.10 -18.36
N VAL A 209 -11.81 24.90 -18.48
CA VAL A 209 -12.50 23.74 -17.91
C VAL A 209 -12.09 22.45 -18.61
N PHE A 210 -11.89 22.47 -19.92
CA PHE A 210 -11.33 21.34 -20.67
C PHE A 210 -9.96 20.94 -20.12
N MET A 211 -9.07 21.92 -19.93
CA MET A 211 -7.71 21.72 -19.42
C MET A 211 -7.63 21.57 -17.90
N SER A 212 -8.73 21.74 -17.17
CA SER A 212 -8.71 21.78 -15.71
C SER A 212 -8.03 20.54 -15.07
N PRO A 213 -8.24 19.28 -15.51
CA PRO A 213 -7.59 18.12 -14.86
C PRO A 213 -6.06 18.16 -14.92
N THR A 214 -5.48 18.71 -16.00
CA THR A 214 -4.03 18.81 -16.21
C THR A 214 -3.43 19.92 -15.35
N ILE A 215 -4.10 21.07 -15.31
CA ILE A 215 -3.74 22.22 -14.49
C ILE A 215 -3.78 21.84 -12.99
N PHE A 216 -4.82 21.12 -12.57
CA PHE A 216 -4.93 20.58 -11.21
C PHE A 216 -3.79 19.60 -10.88
N ALA A 217 -3.52 18.62 -11.76
CA ALA A 217 -2.40 17.69 -11.55
C ALA A 217 -1.07 18.43 -11.37
N TYR A 218 -0.76 19.35 -12.29
CA TYR A 218 0.51 20.08 -12.31
C TYR A 218 0.67 20.96 -11.05
N GLY A 219 -0.33 21.80 -10.74
CA GLY A 219 -0.31 22.66 -9.56
C GLY A 219 -0.18 21.88 -8.25
N ARG A 220 -0.88 20.73 -8.13
CA ARG A 220 -0.81 19.85 -6.95
C ARG A 220 0.55 19.18 -6.78
N ILE A 221 1.11 18.66 -7.85
CA ILE A 221 2.41 17.97 -7.81
C ILE A 221 3.52 18.96 -7.45
N LEU A 222 3.49 20.15 -8.05
CA LEU A 222 4.49 21.19 -7.82
C LEU A 222 4.37 21.78 -6.41
N GLY A 223 3.16 22.16 -5.99
CA GLY A 223 2.91 22.75 -4.67
C GLY A 223 3.34 21.83 -3.53
N ALA A 224 3.01 20.54 -3.63
CA ALA A 224 3.36 19.56 -2.60
C ALA A 224 4.86 19.21 -2.56
N SER A 225 5.60 19.42 -3.66
CA SER A 225 7.02 19.06 -3.74
C SER A 225 7.99 20.23 -3.63
N TRP A 226 7.48 21.47 -3.57
CA TRP A 226 8.28 22.69 -3.48
C TRP A 226 9.35 22.64 -2.38
N ASN A 227 8.99 22.20 -1.16
CA ASN A 227 9.93 22.08 -0.03
C ASN A 227 11.11 21.16 -0.35
N MET A 228 10.82 20.00 -0.97
CA MET A 228 11.81 19.01 -1.36
C MET A 228 12.71 19.55 -2.47
N LEU A 229 12.12 20.14 -3.51
CA LEU A 229 12.85 20.72 -4.62
C LEU A 229 13.81 21.82 -4.15
N LEU A 230 13.32 22.76 -3.34
CA LEU A 230 14.13 23.87 -2.82
C LEU A 230 15.30 23.34 -1.98
N LEU A 231 15.03 22.45 -1.01
CA LEU A 231 16.06 21.90 -0.13
C LEU A 231 17.10 21.08 -0.91
N SER A 232 16.67 20.31 -1.90
CA SER A 232 17.52 19.51 -2.78
C SER A 232 18.40 20.41 -3.67
N LYS A 233 17.83 21.39 -4.36
CA LYS A 233 18.63 22.29 -5.21
C LYS A 233 19.57 23.15 -4.37
N TRP A 234 19.16 23.60 -3.20
CA TRP A 234 20.04 24.31 -2.25
C TRP A 234 21.23 23.47 -1.79
N ARG A 235 21.03 22.17 -1.51
CA ARG A 235 22.13 21.24 -1.21
C ARG A 235 23.04 21.03 -2.42
N SER A 236 22.48 21.00 -3.64
CA SER A 236 23.23 20.87 -4.89
C SER A 236 24.12 22.10 -5.17
N VAL A 237 23.63 23.31 -4.89
CA VAL A 237 24.43 24.56 -4.96
C VAL A 237 25.67 24.46 -4.07
N ARG A 238 25.52 23.87 -2.87
CA ARG A 238 26.64 23.62 -1.93
C ARG A 238 27.55 22.46 -2.34
N GLY A 239 27.34 21.84 -3.50
CA GLY A 239 28.14 20.72 -3.99
C GLY A 239 27.86 19.38 -3.28
N ARG A 240 26.78 19.27 -2.49
CA ARG A 240 26.41 18.02 -1.82
C ARG A 240 25.55 17.16 -2.76
N GLN A 241 25.67 15.84 -2.61
CA GLN A 241 24.78 14.89 -3.28
C GLN A 241 23.37 14.97 -2.66
N THR A 242 22.37 14.68 -3.47
CA THR A 242 20.96 14.81 -3.08
C THR A 242 20.13 13.64 -3.60
N PRO A 243 18.95 13.40 -3.03
CA PRO A 243 18.05 12.34 -3.50
C PRO A 243 17.57 12.53 -4.95
N ILE A 244 17.63 13.77 -5.47
CA ILE A 244 17.24 14.07 -6.86
C ILE A 244 18.45 13.96 -7.78
N ASN A 245 19.62 14.45 -7.34
CA ASN A 245 20.88 14.42 -8.07
C ASN A 245 21.93 13.68 -7.22
N PRO A 246 22.19 12.39 -7.50
CA PRO A 246 22.96 11.52 -6.63
C PRO A 246 24.46 11.63 -6.94
N ASP A 247 24.80 12.04 -8.16
CA ASP A 247 26.17 12.31 -8.56
C ASP A 247 26.56 13.73 -8.14
N LYS A 248 27.84 13.92 -7.79
CA LYS A 248 28.31 15.23 -7.33
C LYS A 248 28.12 16.27 -8.45
N PRO A 249 27.42 17.39 -8.22
CA PRO A 249 27.20 18.38 -9.26
C PRO A 249 28.53 19.07 -9.62
N GLY A 250 28.88 19.00 -10.90
CA GLY A 250 29.97 19.78 -11.48
C GLY A 250 29.66 21.28 -11.50
N PHE A 251 30.61 22.10 -11.94
CA PHE A 251 30.50 23.57 -11.91
C PHE A 251 29.21 24.10 -12.58
N PHE A 252 28.95 23.68 -13.82
CA PHE A 252 27.73 24.06 -14.56
C PHE A 252 26.45 23.53 -13.89
N GLY A 253 26.50 22.34 -13.28
CA GLY A 253 25.38 21.78 -12.53
C GLY A 253 25.04 22.60 -11.29
N ARG A 254 26.04 23.20 -10.63
CA ARG A 254 25.83 24.11 -9.47
C ARG A 254 25.23 25.44 -9.90
N ILE A 255 25.68 26.01 -11.02
CA ILE A 255 25.11 27.24 -11.58
C ILE A 255 23.65 27.01 -11.97
N SER A 256 23.36 25.92 -12.70
CA SER A 256 21.99 25.56 -13.06
C SER A 256 21.11 25.34 -11.82
N ALA A 257 21.63 24.64 -10.79
CA ALA A 257 20.91 24.48 -9.53
C ALA A 257 20.68 25.81 -8.81
N PHE A 258 21.62 26.75 -8.87
CA PHE A 258 21.49 28.08 -8.27
C PHE A 258 20.40 28.91 -8.95
N ILE A 259 20.39 28.91 -10.29
CA ILE A 259 19.33 29.53 -11.09
C ILE A 259 17.96 28.93 -10.72
N LEU A 260 17.85 27.61 -10.63
CA LEU A 260 16.61 26.93 -10.22
C LEU A 260 16.19 27.26 -8.78
N VAL A 261 17.13 27.44 -7.85
CA VAL A 261 16.82 27.89 -6.48
C VAL A 261 16.19 29.28 -6.51
N ILE A 262 16.76 30.22 -7.27
CA ILE A 262 16.21 31.58 -7.39
C ILE A 262 14.78 31.50 -7.91
N PHE A 263 14.53 30.71 -8.96
CA PHE A 263 13.18 30.52 -9.49
C PHE A 263 12.21 29.88 -8.50
N LEU A 264 12.62 28.82 -7.80
CA LEU A 264 11.78 28.19 -6.79
C LEU A 264 11.47 29.14 -5.64
N PHE A 265 12.42 29.98 -5.24
CA PHE A 265 12.23 30.97 -4.18
C PHE A 265 11.29 32.10 -4.60
N THR A 266 11.38 32.59 -5.84
CA THR A 266 10.51 33.68 -6.34
C THR A 266 9.12 33.20 -6.75
N MET A 267 8.93 31.90 -6.99
CA MET A 267 7.69 31.30 -7.48
C MET A 267 6.43 31.60 -6.64
N PRO A 268 6.42 31.55 -5.30
CA PRO A 268 5.24 31.92 -4.51
C PRO A 268 4.84 33.39 -4.67
N PHE A 269 5.83 34.28 -4.82
CA PHE A 269 5.59 35.71 -5.03
C PHE A 269 5.01 35.97 -6.42
N THR A 270 5.57 35.36 -7.46
CA THR A 270 5.04 35.50 -8.83
C THR A 270 3.65 34.88 -8.96
N ALA A 271 3.39 33.76 -8.27
CA ALA A 271 2.07 33.14 -8.20
C ALA A 271 1.03 34.05 -7.52
N THR A 272 1.41 34.71 -6.42
CA THR A 272 0.51 35.63 -5.71
C THR A 272 0.19 36.84 -6.58
N ASN A 273 1.21 37.40 -7.25
CA ASN A 273 1.03 38.50 -8.20
C ASN A 273 0.12 38.11 -9.38
N GLY A 274 0.29 36.92 -9.96
CA GLY A 274 -0.54 36.49 -11.10
C GLY A 274 -2.01 36.24 -10.74
N VAL A 275 -2.27 35.60 -9.61
CA VAL A 275 -3.65 35.41 -9.11
C VAL A 275 -4.30 36.76 -8.81
N PHE A 276 -3.59 37.65 -8.10
CA PHE A 276 -4.11 38.97 -7.79
C PHE A 276 -4.35 39.80 -9.05
N THR A 277 -3.46 39.73 -10.04
CA THR A 277 -3.60 40.45 -11.32
C THR A 277 -4.88 40.05 -12.05
N VAL A 278 -5.16 38.75 -12.16
CA VAL A 278 -6.38 38.29 -12.84
C VAL A 278 -7.64 38.66 -12.07
N LEU A 279 -7.64 38.53 -10.74
CA LEU A 279 -8.76 38.97 -9.89
C LEU A 279 -8.99 40.48 -10.03
N TYR A 280 -7.92 41.27 -9.95
CA TYR A 280 -7.97 42.71 -10.07
C TYR A 280 -8.53 43.11 -11.43
N VAL A 281 -7.95 42.65 -12.54
CA VAL A 281 -8.43 42.98 -13.90
C VAL A 281 -9.85 42.51 -14.17
N THR A 282 -10.26 41.35 -13.63
CA THR A 282 -11.60 40.78 -13.90
C THR A 282 -12.71 41.43 -13.08
N PHE A 283 -12.45 41.81 -11.82
CA PHE A 283 -13.50 42.27 -10.90
C PHE A 283 -13.55 43.79 -10.69
N SER A 284 -12.49 44.54 -11.01
CA SER A 284 -12.43 45.99 -10.74
C SER A 284 -13.15 46.86 -11.78
N GLY A 285 -13.61 46.29 -12.90
CA GLY A 285 -14.36 47.04 -13.93
C GLY A 285 -13.57 48.17 -14.61
N MET A 286 -12.23 48.10 -14.61
CA MET A 286 -11.33 49.11 -15.16
C MET A 286 -11.45 49.26 -16.69
N GLU A 287 -10.99 50.42 -17.18
CA GLU A 287 -10.86 50.71 -18.61
C GLU A 287 -9.86 49.75 -19.28
N ARG A 288 -10.14 49.37 -20.55
CA ARG A 288 -9.39 48.32 -21.26
C ARG A 288 -7.91 48.64 -21.45
N GLU A 289 -7.57 49.91 -21.66
CA GLU A 289 -6.19 50.36 -21.86
C GLU A 289 -5.36 50.22 -20.59
N LEU A 290 -5.93 50.59 -19.44
CA LEU A 290 -5.29 50.42 -18.13
C LEU A 290 -5.07 48.94 -17.81
N ALA A 291 -6.06 48.09 -18.11
CA ALA A 291 -5.95 46.65 -17.93
C ALA A 291 -4.87 46.03 -18.82
N LEU A 292 -4.77 46.47 -20.09
CA LEU A 292 -3.73 46.03 -21.03
C LEU A 292 -2.33 46.43 -20.53
N ASN A 293 -2.17 47.66 -20.04
CA ASN A 293 -0.92 48.14 -19.46
C ASN A 293 -0.49 47.30 -18.26
N ILE A 294 -1.39 47.07 -17.30
CA ILE A 294 -1.10 46.25 -16.11
C ILE A 294 -0.63 44.84 -16.50
N LEU A 295 -1.29 44.20 -17.47
CA LEU A 295 -0.94 42.85 -17.92
C LEU A 295 0.40 42.82 -18.69
N ASN A 296 0.73 43.88 -19.43
CA ASN A 296 2.00 43.98 -20.16
C ASN A 296 3.20 44.30 -19.25
N TYR A 297 3.01 45.07 -18.17
CA TYR A 297 4.06 45.39 -17.19
C TYR A 297 4.33 44.26 -16.18
N GLY A 298 3.90 43.03 -16.44
CA GLY A 298 4.16 41.88 -15.55
C GLY A 298 3.17 41.76 -14.38
N GLY A 299 1.96 42.30 -14.54
CA GLY A 299 0.88 42.27 -13.56
C GLY A 299 0.93 43.45 -12.59
N VAL A 300 0.04 43.42 -11.59
CA VAL A 300 -0.17 44.57 -10.67
C VAL A 300 1.12 44.95 -9.94
N GLY A 301 1.92 43.99 -9.49
CA GLY A 301 3.18 44.27 -8.82
C GLY A 301 4.22 44.92 -9.74
N GLY A 302 4.29 44.50 -11.00
CA GLY A 302 5.23 45.08 -11.97
C GLY A 302 4.80 46.47 -12.42
N TRP A 303 3.50 46.66 -12.68
CA TRP A 303 2.89 47.97 -12.94
C TRP A 303 3.14 48.96 -11.80
N TYR A 304 2.90 48.55 -10.54
CA TYR A 304 3.14 49.40 -9.37
C TYR A 304 4.63 49.77 -9.21
N ILE A 305 5.56 48.85 -9.50
CA ILE A 305 7.00 49.14 -9.46
C ILE A 305 7.36 50.19 -10.52
N VAL A 306 6.87 50.03 -11.76
CA VAL A 306 7.15 50.95 -12.86
C VAL A 306 6.52 52.33 -12.64
N GLU A 307 5.32 52.38 -12.07
CA GLU A 307 4.57 53.61 -11.82
C GLU A 307 4.93 54.28 -10.47
N SER A 308 5.74 53.63 -9.63
CA SER A 308 6.22 54.24 -8.39
C SER A 308 7.11 55.46 -8.66
N SER A 309 6.90 56.55 -7.90
CA SER A 309 7.63 57.82 -8.05
C SER A 309 9.16 57.67 -7.93
N GLN A 310 9.62 56.68 -7.17
CA GLN A 310 11.05 56.37 -7.03
C GLN A 310 11.65 55.70 -8.27
N MET A 311 10.90 54.82 -8.95
CA MET A 311 11.37 54.20 -10.20
C MET A 311 11.31 55.17 -11.37
N GLN A 312 10.28 56.03 -11.44
CA GLN A 312 10.22 57.06 -12.48
C GLN A 312 11.42 58.02 -12.40
N ALA A 313 11.83 58.42 -11.19
CA ALA A 313 13.06 59.21 -10.99
C ALA A 313 14.33 58.46 -11.44
N LEU A 314 14.42 57.15 -11.22
CA LEU A 314 15.54 56.31 -11.69
C LEU A 314 15.52 56.08 -13.22
N ILE A 315 14.34 55.96 -13.83
CA ILE A 315 14.15 55.81 -15.28
C ILE A 315 14.53 57.10 -16.02
N GLU A 316 14.23 58.26 -15.43
CA GLU A 316 14.67 59.57 -15.92
C GLU A 316 16.19 59.74 -15.81
N GLN A 317 16.80 59.27 -14.72
CA GLN A 317 18.24 59.38 -14.48
C GLN A 317 19.08 58.40 -15.35
N TYR A 318 18.53 57.22 -15.68
CA TYR A 318 19.24 56.19 -16.42
C TYR A 318 18.41 55.70 -17.61
N GLN A 319 18.78 56.13 -18.82
CA GLN A 319 18.06 55.86 -20.06
C GLN A 319 17.93 54.36 -20.39
N TYR A 320 18.83 53.50 -19.90
CA TYR A 320 18.74 52.05 -20.07
C TYR A 320 17.62 51.42 -19.23
N LEU A 321 17.11 52.08 -18.18
CA LEU A 321 15.98 51.56 -17.41
C LEU A 321 14.64 51.66 -18.18
N LYS A 322 14.57 52.43 -19.27
CA LYS A 322 13.38 52.48 -20.13
C LYS A 322 13.06 51.13 -20.79
N SER A 323 14.04 50.24 -20.93
CA SER A 323 13.82 48.87 -21.44
C SER A 323 13.51 47.85 -20.35
N VAL A 324 13.49 48.24 -19.06
CA VAL A 324 13.17 47.34 -17.93
C VAL A 324 11.80 46.67 -18.08
N PRO A 325 10.74 47.35 -18.55
CA PRO A 325 9.47 46.68 -18.88
C PRO A 325 9.61 45.55 -19.90
N GLN A 326 10.37 45.78 -20.97
CA GLN A 326 10.66 44.79 -22.00
C GLN A 326 11.52 43.64 -21.46
N ILE A 327 12.53 43.94 -20.64
CA ILE A 327 13.37 42.95 -19.97
C ILE A 327 12.56 42.13 -18.97
N LEU A 328 11.61 42.75 -18.25
CA LEU A 328 10.73 42.08 -17.29
C LEU A 328 9.70 41.21 -18.00
N ALA A 329 9.10 41.68 -19.09
CA ALA A 329 8.20 40.91 -19.94
C ALA A 329 8.92 39.73 -20.59
N MET A 330 10.12 39.96 -21.15
CA MET A 330 10.99 38.91 -21.70
C MET A 330 11.44 37.93 -20.62
N PHE A 331 11.74 38.39 -19.40
CA PHE A 331 12.06 37.52 -18.26
C PHE A 331 10.86 36.68 -17.82
N LEU A 332 9.64 37.24 -17.79
CA LEU A 332 8.42 36.52 -17.41
C LEU A 332 8.06 35.45 -18.45
N THR A 333 8.19 35.76 -19.74
CA THR A 333 7.94 34.80 -20.83
C THR A 333 9.04 33.75 -20.94
N LEU A 334 10.30 34.14 -20.77
CA LEU A 334 11.42 33.20 -20.65
C LEU A 334 11.26 32.31 -19.40
N ASN A 335 10.70 32.82 -18.30
CA ASN A 335 10.36 32.00 -17.14
C ASN A 335 9.28 30.99 -17.48
N ILE A 336 8.20 31.37 -18.16
CA ILE A 336 7.15 30.43 -18.58
C ILE A 336 7.72 29.37 -19.55
N ALA A 337 8.59 29.76 -20.48
CA ALA A 337 9.18 28.87 -21.49
C ALA A 337 10.30 27.96 -20.94
N ILE A 338 11.27 28.50 -20.19
CA ILE A 338 12.39 27.73 -19.60
C ILE A 338 11.90 26.86 -18.44
N VAL A 339 11.01 27.38 -17.59
CA VAL A 339 10.34 26.59 -16.55
C VAL A 339 9.33 25.63 -17.18
N GLY A 340 8.82 25.86 -18.40
CA GLY A 340 8.01 24.87 -19.11
C GLY A 340 8.83 23.69 -19.65
N LEU A 341 9.99 23.95 -20.25
CA LEU A 341 10.82 22.96 -20.96
C LEU A 341 11.79 22.17 -20.07
N ALA A 342 12.56 22.85 -19.23
CA ALA A 342 13.59 22.18 -18.41
C ALA A 342 12.98 21.52 -17.15
N PHE A 343 11.82 22.02 -16.70
CA PHE A 343 11.20 21.58 -15.46
C PHE A 343 10.42 20.26 -15.58
N ILE A 344 9.95 19.87 -16.78
CA ILE A 344 9.22 18.59 -16.95
C ILE A 344 10.08 17.42 -16.47
N PHE A 345 11.37 17.39 -16.82
CA PHE A 345 12.26 16.32 -16.40
C PHE A 345 12.58 16.34 -14.90
N GLU A 346 12.69 17.53 -14.30
CA GLU A 346 12.83 17.67 -12.84
C GLU A 346 11.57 17.23 -12.11
N LEU A 347 10.39 17.54 -12.65
CA LEU A 347 9.10 17.10 -12.13
C LEU A 347 8.97 15.57 -12.23
N ILE A 348 9.35 14.97 -13.37
CA ILE A 348 9.38 13.51 -13.54
C ILE A 348 10.30 12.86 -12.50
N ARG A 349 11.53 13.36 -12.32
CA ARG A 349 12.46 12.85 -11.31
C ARG A 349 11.88 12.93 -9.91
N ASN A 350 11.23 14.03 -9.57
CA ASN A 350 10.59 14.23 -8.27
C ASN A 350 9.32 13.38 -8.06
N LEU A 351 8.57 13.12 -9.13
CA LEU A 351 7.42 12.22 -9.14
C LEU A 351 7.86 10.77 -8.87
N PHE A 352 8.94 10.32 -9.52
CA PHE A 352 9.57 9.01 -9.27
C PHE A 352 10.17 8.89 -7.87
N LEU A 353 10.80 9.95 -7.37
CA LEU A 353 11.35 9.98 -6.02
C LEU A 353 10.25 9.82 -4.96
N GLY A 354 9.02 10.23 -5.27
CA GLY A 354 7.92 10.31 -4.32
C GLY A 354 7.94 11.59 -3.49
N GLY A 355 8.63 12.65 -3.94
CA GLY A 355 8.81 13.89 -3.16
C GLY A 355 7.49 14.56 -2.73
N GLN A 356 6.36 14.19 -3.33
CA GLN A 356 5.03 14.67 -2.99
C GLN A 356 4.42 14.02 -1.74
N SER A 357 4.83 12.80 -1.37
CA SER A 357 4.26 12.09 -0.22
C SER A 357 4.89 12.52 1.10
N PHE A 358 6.16 12.95 1.08
CA PHE A 358 6.88 13.40 2.28
C PHE A 358 7.35 14.86 2.23
N GLY A 359 7.37 15.51 1.07
CA GLY A 359 7.72 16.94 0.94
C GLY A 359 6.58 17.91 1.27
N GLY A 360 5.33 17.47 1.24
CA GLY A 360 4.16 18.34 1.42
C GLY A 360 2.85 17.57 1.57
N THR A 361 1.74 18.29 1.57
CA THR A 361 0.38 17.76 1.76
C THR A 361 -0.48 18.07 0.53
N GLY A 362 -1.36 17.15 0.13
CA GLY A 362 -2.28 17.39 -1.00
C GLY A 362 -1.74 17.07 -2.39
N GLY A 363 -0.51 16.53 -2.48
CA GLY A 363 0.10 16.05 -3.72
C GLY A 363 -0.64 14.86 -4.37
N VAL A 364 -0.29 14.54 -5.61
CA VAL A 364 -0.89 13.45 -6.41
C VAL A 364 0.08 12.27 -6.49
N SER A 365 0.04 11.40 -5.47
CA SER A 365 0.79 10.13 -5.51
C SER A 365 0.02 9.11 -6.34
N LEU A 366 0.52 8.83 -7.55
CA LEU A 366 -0.08 7.88 -8.50
C LEU A 366 0.20 6.41 -8.14
N ALA A 367 1.25 6.16 -7.37
CA ALA A 367 1.61 4.85 -6.88
C ALA A 367 2.45 4.97 -5.60
N ALA A 368 2.47 3.90 -4.81
CA ALA A 368 3.37 3.80 -3.66
C ALA A 368 4.82 3.70 -4.15
N THR A 369 5.75 4.40 -3.49
CA THR A 369 7.16 4.43 -3.91
C THR A 369 7.81 3.06 -3.95
N ARG A 370 7.45 2.17 -3.02
CA ARG A 370 7.90 0.76 -3.01
C ARG A 370 7.51 0.01 -4.29
N GLU A 371 6.27 0.21 -4.76
CA GLU A 371 5.78 -0.39 -6.01
C GLU A 371 6.44 0.24 -7.24
N ILE A 372 6.74 1.55 -7.22
CA ILE A 372 7.51 2.20 -8.30
C ILE A 372 8.90 1.54 -8.41
N ARG A 373 9.53 1.12 -7.30
CA ARG A 373 10.83 0.46 -7.35
C ARG A 373 10.77 -0.96 -7.89
N SER A 374 9.74 -1.73 -7.53
CA SER A 374 9.64 -3.17 -7.82
C SER A 374 8.92 -3.50 -9.13
N GLU A 375 8.05 -2.62 -9.64
CA GLU A 375 7.15 -2.93 -10.76
C GLU A 375 7.39 -2.04 -11.98
N GLY A 376 7.84 -2.63 -13.10
CA GLY A 376 8.01 -1.93 -14.37
C GLY A 376 6.69 -1.33 -14.90
N ASP A 377 5.57 -2.05 -14.77
CA ASP A 377 4.25 -1.55 -15.18
C ASP A 377 3.81 -0.29 -14.43
N VAL A 378 4.21 -0.14 -13.17
CA VAL A 378 3.94 1.06 -12.37
C VAL A 378 4.80 2.22 -12.87
N GLN A 379 6.10 1.98 -13.13
CA GLN A 379 7.01 2.96 -13.71
C GLN A 379 6.52 3.46 -15.07
N GLY A 380 6.04 2.54 -15.92
CA GLY A 380 5.50 2.86 -17.23
C GLY A 380 4.24 3.72 -17.15
N ARG A 381 3.29 3.41 -16.27
CA ARG A 381 2.10 4.26 -16.05
C ARG A 381 2.48 5.67 -15.57
N LEU A 382 3.50 5.78 -14.73
CA LEU A 382 3.98 7.06 -14.22
C LEU A 382 4.61 7.92 -15.33
N LEU A 383 5.45 7.33 -16.17
CA LEU A 383 6.05 8.00 -17.34
C LEU A 383 4.97 8.38 -18.36
N TYR A 384 4.05 7.48 -18.65
CA TYR A 384 2.93 7.75 -19.54
C TYR A 384 2.11 8.94 -19.07
N PHE A 385 1.72 8.96 -17.79
CA PHE A 385 1.03 10.10 -17.20
C PHE A 385 1.85 11.39 -17.31
N ALA A 386 3.15 11.36 -17.04
CA ALA A 386 3.95 12.57 -17.07
C ALA A 386 4.12 13.13 -18.50
N PHE A 387 4.37 12.27 -19.50
CA PHE A 387 4.53 12.72 -20.88
C PHE A 387 3.20 13.10 -21.55
N ALA A 388 2.17 12.27 -21.43
CA ALA A 388 0.86 12.56 -22.01
C ALA A 388 0.14 13.67 -21.26
N GLY A 389 0.25 13.69 -19.93
CA GLY A 389 -0.50 14.60 -19.08
C GLY A 389 0.05 16.02 -19.03
N PHE A 390 1.37 16.23 -19.11
CA PHE A 390 1.94 17.59 -19.03
C PHE A 390 2.19 18.24 -20.39
N SER A 391 2.45 17.47 -21.45
CA SER A 391 2.86 18.00 -22.76
C SER A 391 1.84 18.97 -23.38
N GLY A 392 0.55 18.62 -23.34
CA GLY A 392 -0.53 19.45 -23.90
C GLY A 392 -0.62 20.83 -23.23
N TYR A 393 -0.60 20.87 -21.89
CA TYR A 393 -0.65 22.13 -21.15
C TYR A 393 0.58 23.00 -21.40
N THR A 394 1.77 22.41 -21.40
CA THR A 394 3.02 23.15 -21.60
C THR A 394 3.11 23.76 -23.00
N VAL A 395 2.73 23.00 -24.03
CA VAL A 395 2.75 23.53 -25.40
C VAL A 395 1.66 24.56 -25.64
N LEU A 396 0.47 24.38 -25.06
CA LEU A 396 -0.59 25.39 -25.14
C LEU A 396 -0.11 26.74 -24.56
N LEU A 397 0.51 26.73 -23.38
CA LEU A 397 1.04 27.95 -22.77
C LEU A 397 2.15 28.60 -23.59
N VAL A 398 3.07 27.80 -24.14
CA VAL A 398 4.14 28.32 -24.99
C VAL A 398 3.57 28.95 -26.25
N VAL A 399 2.62 28.28 -26.92
CA VAL A 399 1.96 28.82 -28.12
C VAL A 399 1.20 30.11 -27.80
N LEU A 400 0.40 30.15 -26.72
CA LEU A 400 -0.30 31.36 -26.29
C LEU A 400 0.67 32.52 -25.99
N ALA A 401 1.78 32.23 -25.31
CA ALA A 401 2.82 33.23 -25.05
C ALA A 401 3.48 33.72 -26.35
N CYS A 402 3.70 32.85 -27.33
CA CYS A 402 4.28 33.25 -28.60
C CYS A 402 3.30 34.07 -29.46
N TYR A 403 2.00 33.75 -29.48
CA TYR A 403 0.99 34.60 -30.14
C TYR A 403 0.87 35.99 -29.49
N LYS A 404 1.13 36.08 -28.19
CA LYS A 404 1.19 37.37 -27.48
C LYS A 404 2.44 38.17 -27.83
N GLU A 405 3.63 37.59 -27.69
CA GLU A 405 4.89 38.35 -27.82
C GLU A 405 5.32 38.56 -29.27
N PHE A 406 4.95 37.63 -30.15
CA PHE A 406 5.35 37.62 -31.55
C PHE A 406 4.14 37.62 -32.48
N GLY A 407 3.02 38.23 -32.07
CA GLY A 407 1.78 38.25 -32.86
C GLY A 407 1.99 38.72 -34.30
N SER A 408 2.78 39.78 -34.51
CA SER A 408 3.12 40.28 -35.85
C SER A 408 3.89 39.29 -36.74
N LEU A 409 4.44 38.22 -36.17
CA LEU A 409 5.20 37.18 -36.87
C LEU A 409 4.45 35.85 -36.91
N MET A 410 3.24 35.75 -36.37
CA MET A 410 2.49 34.49 -36.27
C MET A 410 1.49 34.32 -37.43
N PRO A 411 1.27 33.09 -37.91
CA PRO A 411 0.25 32.83 -38.90
C PRO A 411 -1.16 32.90 -38.30
N PHE A 412 -2.16 33.27 -39.10
CA PHE A 412 -3.60 33.31 -38.74
C PHE A 412 -3.99 34.30 -37.64
N THR A 413 -3.20 35.36 -37.41
CA THR A 413 -3.59 36.46 -36.50
C THR A 413 -4.87 37.16 -36.95
N ASP A 414 -4.99 37.47 -38.24
CA ASP A 414 -6.15 38.19 -38.78
C ASP A 414 -7.44 37.38 -38.60
N LEU A 415 -7.35 36.06 -38.78
CA LEU A 415 -8.45 35.13 -38.52
C LEU A 415 -8.84 35.12 -37.04
N LEU A 416 -7.88 35.18 -36.11
CA LEU A 416 -8.16 35.25 -34.68
C LEU A 416 -8.85 36.58 -34.32
N GLU A 417 -8.42 37.68 -34.93
CA GLU A 417 -9.02 39.01 -34.76
C GLU A 417 -10.47 39.06 -35.28
N ASP A 418 -10.76 38.40 -36.41
CA ASP A 418 -12.13 38.26 -36.95
C ASP A 418 -13.08 37.54 -35.97
N TYR A 419 -12.56 36.59 -35.18
CA TYR A 419 -13.31 35.91 -34.11
C TYR A 419 -13.29 36.66 -32.77
N GLY A 420 -12.75 37.87 -32.74
CA GLY A 420 -12.71 38.75 -31.56
C GLY A 420 -11.53 38.51 -30.60
N PHE A 421 -10.55 37.67 -30.97
CA PHE A 421 -9.31 37.48 -30.20
C PHE A 421 -8.28 38.56 -30.53
N VAL A 422 -8.59 39.80 -30.14
CA VAL A 422 -7.63 40.93 -30.20
C VAL A 422 -6.56 40.76 -29.11
N GLU A 423 -5.42 41.46 -29.24
CA GLU A 423 -4.27 41.41 -28.31
C GLU A 423 -4.65 41.34 -26.82
N TYR A 424 -5.59 42.20 -26.38
CA TYR A 424 -6.09 42.21 -25.00
C TYR A 424 -6.68 40.86 -24.55
N GLU A 425 -7.52 40.22 -25.38
CA GLU A 425 -8.17 38.96 -25.02
C GLU A 425 -7.20 37.77 -25.06
N ILE A 426 -6.20 37.78 -25.96
CA ILE A 426 -5.12 36.78 -25.97
C ILE A 426 -4.27 36.89 -24.70
N LEU A 427 -3.91 38.11 -24.32
CA LEU A 427 -3.14 38.40 -23.11
C LEU A 427 -3.91 37.99 -21.86
N ARG A 428 -5.19 38.38 -21.76
CA ARG A 428 -6.09 37.98 -20.67
C ARG A 428 -6.25 36.47 -20.58
N THR A 429 -6.38 35.77 -21.72
CA THR A 429 -6.42 34.30 -21.77
C THR A 429 -5.14 33.70 -21.22
N THR A 430 -3.98 34.19 -21.64
CA THR A 430 -2.68 33.69 -21.18
C THR A 430 -2.54 33.87 -19.66
N TRP A 431 -2.88 35.05 -19.14
CA TRP A 431 -2.84 35.33 -17.70
C TRP A 431 -3.84 34.49 -16.91
N THR A 432 -5.07 34.28 -17.40
CA THR A 432 -6.07 33.45 -16.71
C THR A 432 -5.65 31.99 -16.60
N PHE A 433 -5.03 31.40 -17.62
CA PHE A 433 -4.48 30.04 -17.57
C PHE A 433 -3.34 29.93 -16.55
N ILE A 434 -2.39 30.86 -16.59
CA ILE A 434 -1.26 30.91 -15.66
C ILE A 434 -1.75 31.10 -14.21
N ALA A 435 -2.63 32.07 -13.97
CA ALA A 435 -3.17 32.38 -12.66
C ALA A 435 -3.96 31.21 -12.07
N THR A 436 -4.71 30.47 -12.88
CA THR A 436 -5.45 29.29 -12.41
C THR A 436 -4.51 28.20 -11.90
N GLY A 437 -3.43 27.90 -12.65
CA GLY A 437 -2.40 26.97 -12.19
C GLY A 437 -1.66 27.46 -10.94
N GLN A 438 -1.34 28.75 -10.88
CA GLN A 438 -0.71 29.41 -9.74
C GLN A 438 -1.60 29.42 -8.49
N ALA A 439 -2.91 29.59 -8.63
CA ALA A 439 -3.87 29.54 -7.52
C ALA A 439 -3.89 28.15 -6.87
N ILE A 440 -3.94 27.09 -7.69
CA ILE A 440 -3.90 25.70 -7.21
C ILE A 440 -2.55 25.41 -6.53
N PHE A 441 -1.44 25.86 -7.15
CA PHE A 441 -0.11 25.77 -6.56
C PHE A 441 -0.05 26.45 -5.18
N LEU A 442 -0.50 27.70 -5.06
CA LEU A 442 -0.46 28.47 -3.81
C LEU A 442 -1.25 27.81 -2.70
N LEU A 443 -2.47 27.35 -3.00
CA LEU A 443 -3.31 26.64 -2.03
C LEU A 443 -2.53 25.48 -1.39
N ILE A 444 -1.84 24.70 -2.21
CA ILE A 444 -1.19 23.46 -1.79
C ILE A 444 0.17 23.75 -1.16
N TRP A 445 0.87 24.75 -1.67
CA TRP A 445 2.11 25.25 -1.10
C TRP A 445 1.88 25.78 0.33
N ILE A 446 0.83 26.57 0.57
CA ILE A 446 0.46 27.06 1.91
C ILE A 446 0.22 25.89 2.87
N LEU A 447 -0.52 24.87 2.45
CA LEU A 447 -0.74 23.66 3.25
C LEU A 447 0.57 22.90 3.52
N SER A 448 1.49 22.91 2.55
CA SER A 448 2.72 22.12 2.58
C SER A 448 3.88 22.79 3.33
N ILE A 449 3.89 24.11 3.52
CA ILE A 449 5.05 24.84 4.07
C ILE A 449 5.48 24.32 5.45
N TRP A 450 4.53 23.88 6.28
CA TRP A 450 4.78 23.32 7.61
C TRP A 450 5.60 22.02 7.59
N LYS A 451 5.56 21.25 6.49
CA LYS A 451 6.35 20.02 6.31
C LYS A 451 7.83 20.29 6.04
N PHE A 452 8.24 21.54 5.83
CA PHE A 452 9.64 21.89 5.62
C PHE A 452 10.52 21.56 6.84
N PHE A 453 10.02 21.76 8.07
CA PHE A 453 10.81 21.52 9.29
C PHE A 453 11.11 20.03 9.53
N PRO A 454 10.12 19.11 9.51
CA PRO A 454 10.40 17.68 9.61
C PRO A 454 11.31 17.16 8.48
N LEU A 455 11.13 17.67 7.25
CA LEU A 455 11.93 17.26 6.09
C LEU A 455 13.43 17.52 6.27
N LYS A 456 13.81 18.53 7.05
CA LYS A 456 15.22 18.81 7.38
C LYS A 456 15.86 17.68 8.19
N ASN A 457 15.08 16.97 9.00
CA ASN A 457 15.52 15.89 9.87
C ASN A 457 15.58 14.53 9.15
N HIS A 458 14.97 14.40 7.97
CA HIS A 458 15.04 13.17 7.19
C HIS A 458 16.45 12.92 6.64
N ILE A 459 16.94 11.70 6.86
CA ILE A 459 18.22 11.22 6.36
C ILE A 459 17.95 10.38 5.11
N PHE A 460 18.68 10.68 4.03
CA PHE A 460 18.57 9.96 2.76
C PHE A 460 19.85 9.16 2.52
N ASP A 461 19.72 7.85 2.43
CA ASP A 461 20.78 6.93 2.08
C ASP A 461 20.82 6.77 0.55
N LEU A 462 21.82 7.37 -0.11
CA LEU A 462 21.85 7.58 -1.56
C LEU A 462 22.39 6.41 -2.39
N SER A 463 23.01 5.40 -1.76
CA SER A 463 23.62 4.27 -2.48
C SER A 463 23.64 2.95 -1.71
N PRO A 464 22.51 2.48 -1.14
CA PRO A 464 22.45 1.18 -0.49
C PRO A 464 22.79 0.04 -1.45
N ASP A 465 22.29 0.07 -2.70
CA ASP A 465 22.49 -1.01 -3.69
C ASP A 465 23.96 -1.25 -4.04
N GLU A 466 24.74 -0.18 -4.17
CA GLU A 466 26.16 -0.29 -4.50
C GLU A 466 26.95 -0.90 -3.35
N ARG A 467 26.56 -0.58 -2.10
CA ARG A 467 27.18 -1.18 -0.92
C ARG A 467 26.78 -2.65 -0.75
N ARG A 468 25.49 -2.98 -0.95
CA ARG A 468 25.00 -4.36 -0.97
C ARG A 468 25.72 -5.18 -2.05
N ALA A 469 25.71 -4.74 -3.31
CA ALA A 469 26.39 -5.42 -4.41
C ALA A 469 27.91 -5.55 -4.17
N GLY A 470 28.54 -4.51 -3.64
CA GLY A 470 29.97 -4.53 -3.27
C GLY A 470 30.28 -5.47 -2.10
N ALA A 471 29.32 -5.72 -1.20
CA ALA A 471 29.45 -6.68 -0.12
C ALA A 471 29.17 -8.12 -0.57
N PHE A 472 28.20 -8.33 -1.46
CA PHE A 472 27.95 -9.63 -2.11
C PHE A 472 29.19 -10.09 -2.90
N ARG A 473 29.81 -9.21 -3.69
CA ARG A 473 31.06 -9.50 -4.41
C ARG A 473 32.24 -9.87 -3.50
N ARG A 474 32.23 -9.42 -2.24
CA ARG A 474 33.26 -9.72 -1.23
C ARG A 474 32.96 -11.00 -0.44
N GLY A 475 31.87 -11.71 -0.74
CA GLY A 475 31.50 -12.99 -0.13
C GLY A 475 31.20 -12.94 1.38
N THR A 476 31.12 -11.75 1.97
CA THR A 476 31.27 -11.59 3.43
C THR A 476 29.96 -11.76 4.22
N ASN A 477 28.78 -11.82 3.58
CA ASN A 477 27.50 -11.60 4.29
C ASN A 477 26.30 -12.52 3.93
N ASP A 478 26.53 -13.66 3.30
CA ASP A 478 25.48 -14.67 3.02
C ASP A 478 25.01 -15.42 4.29
N TRP A 479 25.76 -15.33 5.39
CA TRP A 479 25.45 -16.05 6.63
C TRP A 479 24.16 -15.58 7.30
N MET A 480 23.81 -14.29 7.23
CA MET A 480 22.60 -13.74 7.84
C MET A 480 21.35 -14.28 7.16
N GLN A 481 21.34 -14.23 5.82
CA GLN A 481 20.22 -14.74 5.01
C GLN A 481 20.06 -16.24 5.23
N LYS A 482 21.15 -17.02 5.16
CA LYS A 482 21.13 -18.47 5.46
C LYS A 482 20.59 -18.79 6.85
N LYS A 483 20.96 -18.03 7.88
CA LYS A 483 20.42 -18.23 9.25
C LYS A 483 18.94 -17.91 9.33
N VAL A 484 18.50 -16.80 8.74
CA VAL A 484 17.08 -16.42 8.68
C VAL A 484 16.31 -17.52 7.95
N ASP A 485 16.69 -17.90 6.74
CA ASP A 485 15.99 -18.91 5.95
C ASP A 485 15.96 -20.28 6.67
N ASN A 486 17.04 -20.67 7.34
CA ASN A 486 17.08 -21.89 8.15
C ASN A 486 16.16 -21.83 9.38
N ALA A 487 16.01 -20.67 10.01
CA ALA A 487 15.08 -20.49 11.12
C ALA A 487 13.63 -20.62 10.65
N VAL A 488 13.30 -20.04 9.49
CA VAL A 488 11.96 -20.14 8.89
C VAL A 488 11.61 -21.60 8.56
N ARG A 489 12.53 -22.36 7.94
CA ARG A 489 12.34 -23.79 7.63
C ARG A 489 12.16 -24.67 8.88
N LYS A 490 12.53 -24.17 10.06
CA LYS A 490 12.38 -24.87 11.34
C LYS A 490 11.21 -24.35 12.19
N ASP A 491 10.45 -23.36 11.71
CA ASP A 491 9.42 -22.62 12.49
C ASP A 491 9.98 -22.04 13.81
N ASP A 492 11.26 -21.61 13.76
CA ASP A 492 11.98 -21.01 14.89
C ASP A 492 11.73 -19.50 14.96
N LEU A 493 10.59 -19.17 15.55
CA LEU A 493 10.13 -17.79 15.73
C LEU A 493 10.97 -17.02 16.76
N ASP A 494 11.55 -17.72 17.74
CA ASP A 494 12.41 -17.14 18.78
C ASP A 494 13.65 -16.51 18.16
N PHE A 495 14.33 -17.24 17.27
CA PHE A 495 15.48 -16.72 16.53
C PHE A 495 15.10 -15.50 15.68
N LEU A 496 13.95 -15.54 14.98
CA LEU A 496 13.52 -14.42 14.13
C LEU A 496 13.26 -13.14 14.93
N ILE A 497 12.67 -13.25 16.12
CA ILE A 497 12.37 -12.10 16.99
C ILE A 497 13.66 -11.56 17.64
N THR A 498 14.51 -12.46 18.17
CA THR A 498 15.78 -12.06 18.81
C THR A 498 16.75 -11.42 17.82
N PHE A 499 16.84 -11.96 16.60
CA PHE A 499 17.66 -11.41 15.51
C PHE A 499 17.28 -9.97 15.14
N GLN A 500 16.00 -9.61 15.25
CA GLN A 500 15.56 -8.23 14.99
C GLN A 500 16.07 -7.25 16.04
N GLY A 501 16.09 -7.66 17.31
CA GLY A 501 16.58 -6.87 18.44
C GLY A 501 18.10 -6.80 18.55
N GLU A 502 18.82 -7.74 17.91
CA GLU A 502 20.28 -7.82 18.01
C GLU A 502 20.98 -6.66 17.26
N SER A 503 21.95 -6.02 17.90
CA SER A 503 22.81 -5.01 17.26
C SER A 503 23.95 -5.70 16.51
N ILE A 504 23.77 -5.93 15.21
CA ILE A 504 24.75 -6.60 14.37
C ILE A 504 25.76 -5.58 13.82
N GLN A 505 27.05 -5.84 14.03
CA GLN A 505 28.12 -5.04 13.43
C GLN A 505 28.25 -5.39 11.94
N GLY A 506 28.13 -4.41 11.06
CA GLY A 506 28.20 -4.61 9.61
C GLY A 506 27.67 -3.41 8.81
N ASP A 507 27.59 -3.55 7.48
CA ASP A 507 26.91 -2.56 6.66
C ASP A 507 25.42 -2.53 7.02
N GLN A 508 24.96 -1.36 7.50
CA GLN A 508 23.59 -1.18 7.95
C GLN A 508 22.57 -1.51 6.86
N SER A 509 22.90 -1.31 5.58
CA SER A 509 21.97 -1.58 4.48
C SER A 509 21.62 -3.08 4.33
N LEU A 510 22.57 -3.96 4.64
CA LEU A 510 22.40 -5.42 4.61
C LEU A 510 21.72 -5.93 5.86
N VAL A 511 22.12 -5.39 7.02
CA VAL A 511 21.49 -5.72 8.30
C VAL A 511 20.02 -5.34 8.27
N ARG A 512 19.68 -4.17 7.74
CA ARG A 512 18.29 -3.74 7.52
C ARG A 512 17.55 -4.73 6.64
N LEU A 513 18.09 -5.09 5.47
CA LEU A 513 17.47 -6.07 4.58
C LEU A 513 17.20 -7.41 5.28
N ALA A 514 18.18 -7.95 6.00
CA ALA A 514 18.04 -9.20 6.74
C ALA A 514 16.97 -9.09 7.86
N LYS A 515 16.92 -7.96 8.56
CA LYS A 515 15.90 -7.70 9.60
C LYS A 515 14.50 -7.52 9.00
N THR A 516 14.36 -6.84 7.87
CA THR A 516 13.09 -6.73 7.13
C THR A 516 12.63 -8.11 6.68
N LYS A 517 13.54 -8.95 6.16
CA LYS A 517 13.24 -10.34 5.77
C LYS A 517 12.80 -11.17 6.99
N ALA A 518 13.48 -11.03 8.12
CA ALA A 518 13.10 -11.69 9.37
C ALA A 518 11.71 -11.26 9.85
N LYS A 519 11.36 -9.96 9.81
CA LYS A 519 10.01 -9.44 10.12
C LYS A 519 8.94 -9.98 9.19
N MET A 520 9.23 -10.01 7.89
CA MET A 520 8.33 -10.57 6.88
C MET A 520 7.95 -12.01 7.22
N TYR A 521 8.94 -12.86 7.49
CA TYR A 521 8.70 -14.26 7.85
C TYR A 521 8.06 -14.42 9.23
N GLU A 522 8.47 -13.63 10.24
CA GLU A 522 7.85 -13.65 11.56
C GLU A 522 6.35 -13.38 11.46
N TYR A 523 5.95 -12.31 10.78
CA TYR A 523 4.54 -11.96 10.62
C TYR A 523 3.78 -13.01 9.80
N ALA A 524 4.39 -13.61 8.79
CA ALA A 524 3.76 -14.66 8.00
C ALA A 524 3.53 -15.94 8.83
N LEU A 525 4.54 -16.41 9.58
CA LEU A 525 4.45 -17.60 10.44
C LEU A 525 3.43 -17.45 11.58
N ARG A 526 3.24 -16.21 12.06
CA ARG A 526 2.21 -15.86 13.07
C ARG A 526 0.81 -15.66 12.47
N GLY A 527 0.67 -15.67 11.15
CA GLY A 527 -0.60 -15.41 10.45
C GLY A 527 -1.01 -13.94 10.40
N LEU A 528 -0.10 -13.00 10.67
CA LEU A 528 -0.29 -11.54 10.59
C LEU A 528 -0.14 -11.05 9.13
N TRP A 529 -0.97 -11.59 8.24
CA TRP A 529 -0.81 -11.48 6.79
C TRP A 529 -0.73 -10.05 6.23
N PRO A 530 -1.57 -9.07 6.64
CA PRO A 530 -1.43 -7.70 6.14
C PRO A 530 -0.09 -7.05 6.49
N LYS A 531 0.45 -7.33 7.69
CA LYS A 531 1.78 -6.84 8.12
C LYS A 531 2.89 -7.56 7.36
N ALA A 532 2.74 -8.87 7.15
CA ALA A 532 3.68 -9.64 6.34
C ALA A 532 3.74 -9.13 4.89
N ILE A 533 2.60 -8.81 4.27
CA ILE A 533 2.53 -8.22 2.92
C ILE A 533 3.23 -6.86 2.87
N THR A 534 3.07 -6.01 3.88
CA THR A 534 3.73 -4.71 3.91
C THR A 534 5.25 -4.85 4.01
N GLU A 535 5.74 -5.78 4.84
CA GLU A 535 7.17 -6.05 4.94
C GLU A 535 7.72 -6.76 3.69
N ALA A 536 6.97 -7.67 3.08
CA ALA A 536 7.35 -8.29 1.81
C ALA A 536 7.51 -7.25 0.68
N ARG A 537 6.63 -6.24 0.63
CA ARG A 537 6.81 -5.11 -0.30
C ARG A 537 8.05 -4.28 0.02
N ASN A 538 8.45 -4.19 1.29
CA ASN A 538 9.70 -3.52 1.68
C ASN A 538 10.91 -4.31 1.19
N VAL A 539 10.91 -5.64 1.38
CA VAL A 539 11.96 -6.54 0.89
C VAL A 539 12.06 -6.45 -0.63
N LEU A 540 10.94 -6.54 -1.36
CA LEU A 540 10.92 -6.39 -2.82
C LEU A 540 11.46 -5.05 -3.27
N ALA A 541 11.05 -3.96 -2.61
CA ALA A 541 11.57 -2.64 -2.95
C ALA A 541 13.09 -2.55 -2.70
N GLN A 542 13.57 -3.11 -1.59
CA GLN A 542 15.01 -3.14 -1.25
C GLN A 542 15.84 -4.00 -2.21
N GLN A 543 15.28 -5.10 -2.73
CA GLN A 543 15.94 -5.98 -3.71
C GLN A 543 15.64 -5.58 -5.16
N GLY A 544 14.89 -4.50 -5.39
CA GLY A 544 14.59 -4.02 -6.74
C GLY A 544 13.60 -4.87 -7.53
N GLY A 545 12.80 -5.69 -6.86
CA GLY A 545 11.83 -6.62 -7.45
C GLY A 545 12.37 -8.05 -7.63
N GLU A 546 13.63 -8.31 -7.30
CA GLU A 546 14.30 -9.60 -7.50
C GLU A 546 14.26 -10.48 -6.23
N ASP A 547 13.06 -10.79 -5.70
CA ASP A 547 12.88 -11.74 -4.59
C ASP A 547 11.59 -12.57 -4.76
N ASP A 548 11.72 -13.81 -5.22
CA ASP A 548 10.58 -14.69 -5.50
C ASP A 548 9.84 -15.10 -4.22
N ASP A 549 10.55 -15.32 -3.10
CA ASP A 549 9.93 -15.64 -1.81
C ASP A 549 8.99 -14.51 -1.37
N ALA A 550 9.44 -13.25 -1.51
CA ALA A 550 8.64 -12.09 -1.14
C ALA A 550 7.42 -11.91 -2.08
N ARG A 551 7.56 -12.17 -3.38
CA ARG A 551 6.42 -12.13 -4.33
C ARG A 551 5.41 -13.24 -4.03
N LEU A 552 5.88 -14.48 -3.81
CA LEU A 552 5.05 -15.62 -3.41
C LEU A 552 4.30 -15.32 -2.11
N LEU A 553 4.99 -14.77 -1.12
CA LEU A 553 4.39 -14.42 0.17
C LEU A 553 3.32 -13.34 0.02
N ILE A 554 3.47 -12.38 -0.90
CA ILE A 554 2.40 -11.42 -1.22
C ILE A 554 1.18 -12.11 -1.84
N GLY A 555 1.40 -13.03 -2.79
CA GLY A 555 0.35 -13.84 -3.40
C GLY A 555 -0.43 -14.65 -2.35
N VAL A 556 0.28 -15.46 -1.57
CA VAL A 556 -0.26 -16.27 -0.45
C VAL A 556 -0.95 -15.38 0.59
N GLY A 557 -0.36 -14.25 0.94
CA GLY A 557 -0.95 -13.28 1.86
C GLY A 557 -2.26 -12.69 1.35
N HIS A 558 -2.38 -12.46 0.04
CA HIS A 558 -3.65 -12.03 -0.56
C HIS A 558 -4.71 -13.14 -0.55
N VAL A 559 -4.33 -14.41 -0.76
CA VAL A 559 -5.23 -15.57 -0.59
C VAL A 559 -5.73 -15.66 0.87
N ALA A 560 -4.82 -15.55 1.84
CA ALA A 560 -5.17 -15.55 3.26
C ALA A 560 -6.10 -14.38 3.64
N CYS A 561 -5.84 -13.17 3.12
CA CYS A 561 -6.69 -11.99 3.31
C CYS A 561 -8.01 -12.03 2.52
N ARG A 562 -8.29 -13.11 1.79
CA ARG A 562 -9.52 -13.33 1.01
C ARG A 562 -9.67 -12.35 -0.17
N ARG A 563 -8.54 -11.92 -0.77
CA ARG A 563 -8.46 -11.05 -1.96
C ARG A 563 -7.90 -11.83 -3.15
N ILE A 564 -8.68 -12.81 -3.61
CA ILE A 564 -8.23 -13.80 -4.61
C ILE A 564 -7.87 -13.12 -5.95
N ASP A 565 -8.60 -12.10 -6.37
CA ASP A 565 -8.30 -11.36 -7.62
C ASP A 565 -6.91 -10.70 -7.59
N ALA A 566 -6.51 -10.17 -6.43
CA ALA A 566 -5.20 -9.57 -6.24
C ALA A 566 -4.09 -10.62 -6.09
N ALA A 567 -4.40 -11.77 -5.50
CA ALA A 567 -3.49 -12.91 -5.42
C ALA A 567 -3.15 -13.43 -6.82
N ARG A 568 -4.16 -13.61 -7.69
CA ARG A 568 -3.96 -14.07 -9.06
C ARG A 568 -3.09 -13.12 -9.87
N GLU A 569 -3.28 -11.80 -9.73
CA GLU A 569 -2.42 -10.82 -10.40
C GLU A 569 -0.96 -10.92 -9.92
N ALA A 570 -0.73 -11.10 -8.62
CA ALA A 570 0.62 -11.25 -8.08
C ALA A 570 1.29 -12.55 -8.55
N LEU A 571 0.56 -13.67 -8.52
CA LEU A 571 1.09 -15.00 -8.90
C LEU A 571 1.31 -15.13 -10.41
N SER A 572 0.48 -14.50 -11.25
CA SER A 572 0.61 -14.56 -12.72
C SER A 572 1.94 -14.05 -13.27
N SER A 573 2.69 -13.28 -12.48
CA SER A 573 4.02 -12.79 -12.86
C SER A 573 5.14 -13.80 -12.61
N LEU A 574 4.85 -14.86 -11.85
CA LEU A 574 5.78 -15.90 -11.43
C LEU A 574 5.50 -17.25 -12.11
N GLU A 575 4.35 -17.38 -12.77
CA GLU A 575 3.94 -18.60 -13.48
C GLU A 575 4.80 -18.76 -14.74
N ASN A 576 5.45 -19.92 -14.86
CA ASN A 576 6.15 -20.35 -16.06
C ASN A 576 5.36 -21.50 -16.68
N GLU A 577 4.84 -21.34 -17.89
CA GLU A 577 3.91 -22.29 -18.54
C GLU A 577 4.47 -23.73 -18.72
N ASP A 578 5.78 -23.92 -18.55
CA ASP A 578 6.48 -25.17 -18.83
C ASP A 578 6.92 -25.96 -17.57
N ASP A 579 6.75 -25.45 -16.34
CA ASP A 579 7.29 -26.10 -15.11
C ASP A 579 6.33 -26.13 -13.91
N PHE A 580 6.13 -27.34 -13.35
CA PHE A 580 5.36 -27.58 -12.12
C PHE A 580 6.09 -27.03 -10.91
N SER A 581 5.96 -25.71 -10.73
CA SER A 581 6.68 -24.94 -9.72
C SER A 581 5.76 -24.53 -8.56
N GLU A 582 6.33 -24.22 -7.39
CA GLU A 582 5.58 -23.73 -6.22
C GLU A 582 4.54 -22.63 -6.54
N PRO A 583 4.82 -21.62 -7.41
CA PRO A 583 3.84 -20.62 -7.82
C PRO A 583 2.56 -21.18 -8.47
N GLU A 584 2.68 -22.19 -9.34
CA GLU A 584 1.53 -22.77 -10.05
C GLU A 584 0.59 -23.48 -9.09
N VAL A 585 1.15 -24.28 -8.18
CA VAL A 585 0.39 -25.01 -7.17
C VAL A 585 -0.33 -24.04 -6.23
N ILE A 586 0.32 -22.93 -5.87
CA ILE A 586 -0.31 -21.87 -5.07
C ILE A 586 -1.43 -21.17 -5.86
N SER A 587 -1.24 -20.93 -7.16
CA SER A 587 -2.26 -20.36 -8.05
C SER A 587 -3.47 -21.28 -8.18
N PHE A 588 -3.23 -22.59 -8.32
CA PHE A 588 -4.27 -23.61 -8.29
C PHE A 588 -5.06 -23.58 -6.98
N ILE A 589 -4.37 -23.53 -5.83
CA ILE A 589 -5.03 -23.41 -4.52
C ILE A 589 -5.83 -22.11 -4.42
N ALA A 590 -5.31 -20.99 -4.92
CA ALA A 590 -6.01 -19.70 -4.93
C ALA A 590 -7.31 -19.77 -5.75
N ASP A 591 -7.27 -20.45 -6.90
CA ASP A 591 -8.44 -20.72 -7.74
C ASP A 591 -9.42 -21.69 -7.08
N TYR A 592 -8.92 -22.73 -6.40
CA TYR A 592 -9.73 -23.67 -5.64
C TYR A 592 -10.53 -22.97 -4.52
N PHE A 593 -9.92 -21.97 -3.86
CA PHE A 593 -10.55 -21.14 -2.83
C PHE A 593 -11.78 -20.35 -3.34
N ASN A 594 -11.91 -20.15 -4.66
CA ASN A 594 -13.04 -19.50 -5.30
C ASN A 594 -13.95 -20.50 -6.04
N PRO A 595 -14.92 -21.13 -5.38
CA PRO A 595 -15.79 -22.13 -6.01
C PRO A 595 -16.78 -21.56 -7.03
N TRP A 596 -16.84 -20.23 -7.23
CA TRP A 596 -17.82 -19.61 -8.13
C TRP A 596 -17.22 -19.01 -9.40
N GLN A 597 -15.96 -18.56 -9.36
CA GLN A 597 -15.26 -17.94 -10.48
C GLN A 597 -13.85 -18.52 -10.71
N GLY A 598 -13.37 -19.40 -9.83
CA GLY A 598 -12.10 -20.11 -10.00
C GLY A 598 -12.17 -21.09 -11.16
N ARG A 599 -11.04 -21.33 -11.80
CA ARG A 599 -10.94 -22.30 -12.91
C ARG A 599 -10.78 -23.73 -12.40
N ALA A 600 -10.15 -23.89 -11.23
CA ALA A 600 -9.89 -25.18 -10.60
C ALA A 600 -11.17 -25.95 -10.26
N SER A 601 -11.32 -27.10 -10.92
CA SER A 601 -12.34 -28.12 -10.67
C SER A 601 -11.84 -29.15 -9.64
N ASP A 602 -12.75 -29.99 -9.13
CA ASP A 602 -12.34 -31.09 -8.23
C ASP A 602 -11.69 -32.24 -9.04
N ASP A 603 -11.92 -32.32 -10.36
CA ASP A 603 -11.27 -33.30 -11.24
C ASP A 603 -9.80 -32.93 -11.50
N ASP A 604 -9.49 -31.63 -11.53
CA ASP A 604 -8.13 -31.10 -11.75
C ASP A 604 -7.18 -31.46 -10.59
N LEU A 605 -7.71 -31.84 -9.41
CA LEU A 605 -6.88 -32.32 -8.28
C LEU A 605 -6.07 -33.57 -8.63
N TRP A 606 -6.54 -34.35 -9.60
CA TRP A 606 -5.84 -35.56 -10.06
C TRP A 606 -4.56 -35.24 -10.82
N ASP A 607 -4.49 -34.10 -11.51
CA ASP A 607 -3.33 -33.68 -12.29
C ASP A 607 -2.13 -33.35 -11.39
N PHE A 608 -2.40 -32.89 -10.16
CA PHE A 608 -1.39 -32.51 -9.17
C PHE A 608 -1.19 -33.56 -8.06
N LYS A 609 -1.63 -34.80 -8.29
CA LYS A 609 -1.54 -35.86 -7.27
C LYS A 609 -0.08 -36.20 -6.96
N GLY A 610 0.27 -36.21 -5.67
CA GLY A 610 1.64 -36.45 -5.19
C GLY A 610 2.39 -35.17 -4.82
N GLU A 611 1.82 -33.99 -5.11
CA GLU A 611 2.34 -32.73 -4.60
C GLU A 611 1.87 -32.51 -3.15
N PRO A 612 2.78 -32.30 -2.17
CA PRO A 612 2.43 -32.26 -0.75
C PRO A 612 1.38 -31.22 -0.37
N MET A 613 1.35 -30.08 -1.06
CA MET A 613 0.36 -29.02 -0.81
C MET A 613 -1.06 -29.44 -1.22
N ILE A 614 -1.19 -30.16 -2.33
CA ILE A 614 -2.48 -30.62 -2.86
C ILE A 614 -2.98 -31.85 -2.09
N ASP A 615 -2.07 -32.73 -1.70
CA ASP A 615 -2.40 -33.84 -0.80
C ASP A 615 -2.93 -33.29 0.55
N ASN A 616 -2.33 -32.22 1.07
CA ASN A 616 -2.80 -31.55 2.27
C ASN A 616 -4.16 -30.84 2.09
N LEU A 617 -4.37 -30.20 0.94
CA LEU A 617 -5.67 -29.62 0.60
C LEU A 617 -6.77 -30.70 0.60
N THR A 618 -6.48 -31.84 -0.02
CA THR A 618 -7.40 -32.98 -0.13
C THR A 618 -7.69 -33.56 1.25
N ASP A 619 -6.66 -33.82 2.06
CA ASP A 619 -6.79 -34.27 3.45
C ASP A 619 -7.67 -33.33 4.28
N MET A 620 -7.43 -32.02 4.20
CA MET A 620 -8.20 -31.02 4.92
C MET A 620 -9.67 -30.96 4.47
N MET A 621 -9.95 -31.13 3.18
CA MET A 621 -11.30 -31.16 2.64
C MET A 621 -12.07 -32.43 3.03
N GLU A 622 -11.40 -33.60 3.09
CA GLU A 622 -11.99 -34.85 3.59
C GLU A 622 -12.40 -34.72 5.07
N ARG A 623 -11.48 -34.23 5.92
CA ARG A 623 -11.77 -33.97 7.34
C ARG A 623 -12.94 -33.01 7.51
N PHE A 624 -13.01 -31.99 6.64
CA PHE A 624 -14.07 -30.99 6.68
C PHE A 624 -15.43 -31.57 6.29
N GLY A 625 -15.45 -32.51 5.34
CA GLY A 625 -16.66 -33.21 4.90
C GLY A 625 -17.36 -34.02 5.99
N VAL A 626 -16.60 -34.53 6.96
CA VAL A 626 -17.09 -35.46 7.98
C VAL A 626 -17.02 -34.89 9.41
N TRP A 627 -16.42 -33.71 9.60
CA TRP A 627 -16.01 -33.21 10.92
C TRP A 627 -15.14 -34.22 11.67
N SER A 628 -14.28 -34.96 10.97
CA SER A 628 -13.38 -35.96 11.56
C SER A 628 -12.00 -35.36 11.81
N PRO A 629 -11.33 -35.72 12.92
CA PRO A 629 -9.92 -35.45 13.10
C PRO A 629 -9.08 -36.22 12.07
N ASP A 630 -9.52 -37.40 11.64
CA ASP A 630 -8.81 -38.25 10.68
C ASP A 630 -9.41 -38.15 9.27
N SER A 631 -8.58 -38.38 8.25
CA SER A 631 -8.98 -38.51 6.85
C SER A 631 -8.87 -39.96 6.36
N LEU A 632 -9.42 -40.20 5.17
CA LEU A 632 -9.31 -41.48 4.48
C LEU A 632 -7.96 -41.60 3.76
N SER A 633 -7.44 -40.47 3.27
CA SER A 633 -6.14 -40.36 2.60
C SER A 633 -5.13 -39.56 3.45
N PRO A 634 -4.58 -40.15 4.53
CA PRO A 634 -3.57 -39.46 5.33
C PRO A 634 -2.31 -39.20 4.47
N LEU A 635 -1.71 -38.02 4.64
CA LEU A 635 -0.46 -37.69 3.94
C LEU A 635 0.60 -38.76 4.18
N SER A 636 1.16 -39.27 3.08
CA SER A 636 2.27 -40.22 3.14
C SER A 636 3.52 -39.51 3.61
N ARG A 637 4.25 -40.13 4.54
CA ARG A 637 5.43 -39.52 5.15
C ARG A 637 6.64 -39.65 4.21
N GLY A 638 7.05 -38.54 3.62
CA GLY A 638 8.45 -38.34 3.23
C GLY A 638 9.32 -38.01 4.45
N GLU A 639 10.62 -38.27 4.38
CA GLU A 639 11.52 -38.23 5.55
C GLU A 639 11.68 -36.83 6.22
N LYS A 640 11.16 -35.73 5.62
CA LYS A 640 11.46 -34.36 6.09
C LYS A 640 10.37 -33.29 5.90
N ASP A 641 9.08 -33.62 5.77
CA ASP A 641 8.12 -32.56 5.45
C ASP A 641 7.52 -31.88 6.71
N LEU A 642 7.86 -30.61 6.94
CA LEU A 642 7.36 -29.78 8.04
C LEU A 642 5.83 -29.55 7.92
N LEU A 643 5.29 -29.69 6.70
CA LEU A 643 3.87 -29.55 6.40
C LEU A 643 3.05 -30.62 7.12
N VAL A 644 3.52 -31.88 7.09
CA VAL A 644 2.83 -33.01 7.72
C VAL A 644 2.74 -32.81 9.24
N GLU A 645 3.82 -32.35 9.87
CA GLU A 645 3.83 -32.08 11.31
C GLU A 645 2.83 -30.97 11.70
N HIS A 646 2.71 -29.92 10.88
CA HIS A 646 1.72 -28.86 11.11
C HIS A 646 0.27 -29.35 10.98
N ASN A 647 0.01 -30.21 10.00
CA ASN A 647 -1.31 -30.82 9.85
C ASN A 647 -1.62 -31.80 11.01
N GLU A 648 -0.65 -32.58 11.47
CA GLU A 648 -0.82 -33.45 12.65
C GLU A 648 -1.04 -32.64 13.95
N LEU A 649 -0.50 -31.42 14.07
CA LEU A 649 -0.83 -30.51 15.18
C LEU A 649 -2.30 -30.05 15.16
N MET A 650 -2.84 -29.80 13.98
CA MET A 650 -4.27 -29.53 13.80
C MET A 650 -5.14 -30.74 14.18
N GLN A 651 -4.72 -31.95 13.81
CA GLN A 651 -5.34 -33.20 14.25
C GLN A 651 -5.42 -33.28 15.78
N VAL A 652 -4.32 -32.98 16.47
CA VAL A 652 -4.28 -32.95 17.95
C VAL A 652 -5.32 -31.95 18.50
N ALA A 653 -5.40 -30.75 17.92
CA ALA A 653 -6.36 -29.74 18.35
C ALA A 653 -7.83 -30.16 18.16
N MET A 654 -8.12 -30.90 17.08
CA MET A 654 -9.44 -31.50 16.83
C MET A 654 -9.75 -32.64 17.80
N LEU A 655 -8.80 -33.55 18.06
CA LEU A 655 -8.94 -34.65 19.03
C LEU A 655 -9.20 -34.11 20.44
N ARG A 656 -8.49 -33.05 20.84
CA ARG A 656 -8.74 -32.33 22.11
C ARG A 656 -10.15 -31.77 22.17
N GLY A 657 -10.61 -31.13 21.09
CA GLY A 657 -11.98 -30.62 20.95
C GLY A 657 -13.02 -31.72 21.14
N GLN A 658 -12.83 -32.84 20.44
CA GLN A 658 -13.73 -33.99 20.45
C GLN A 658 -13.52 -34.91 21.67
N ARG A 659 -12.69 -34.51 22.63
CA ARG A 659 -12.47 -35.20 23.92
C ARG A 659 -11.87 -36.60 23.81
N GLU A 660 -11.03 -36.81 22.80
CA GLU A 660 -10.25 -38.04 22.59
C GLU A 660 -8.81 -37.83 23.10
N HIS A 661 -8.68 -37.60 24.42
CA HIS A 661 -7.44 -37.15 25.05
C HIS A 661 -6.28 -38.14 25.00
N THR A 662 -6.57 -39.45 24.94
CA THR A 662 -5.55 -40.50 24.87
C THR A 662 -4.87 -40.49 23.51
N MET A 663 -5.66 -40.52 22.43
CA MET A 663 -5.17 -40.41 21.06
C MET A 663 -4.48 -39.07 20.80
N ALA A 664 -5.03 -37.97 21.35
CA ALA A 664 -4.41 -36.65 21.26
C ALA A 664 -3.00 -36.61 21.89
N LEU A 665 -2.83 -37.24 23.07
CA LEU A 665 -1.53 -37.29 23.76
C LEU A 665 -0.53 -38.16 23.00
N GLU A 666 -0.93 -39.35 22.54
CA GLU A 666 -0.06 -40.24 21.78
C GLU A 666 0.43 -39.57 20.50
N LYS A 667 -0.48 -38.90 19.77
CA LYS A 667 -0.13 -38.14 18.57
C LYS A 667 0.81 -36.98 18.91
N ALA A 668 0.51 -36.16 19.91
CA ALA A 668 1.39 -35.06 20.34
C ALA A 668 2.79 -35.57 20.73
N PHE A 669 2.87 -36.69 21.43
CA PHE A 669 4.14 -37.32 21.81
C PHE A 669 4.94 -37.79 20.59
N SER A 670 4.28 -38.37 19.58
CA SER A 670 4.93 -38.79 18.33
C SER A 670 5.53 -37.62 17.53
N ILE A 671 4.87 -36.45 17.55
CA ILE A 671 5.35 -35.21 16.92
C ILE A 671 6.59 -34.71 17.66
N VAL A 672 6.53 -34.61 19.00
CA VAL A 672 7.68 -34.15 19.82
C VAL A 672 8.88 -35.07 19.67
N ARG A 673 8.68 -36.39 19.56
CA ARG A 673 9.78 -37.34 19.32
C ARG A 673 10.49 -37.11 17.98
N ARG A 674 9.77 -36.70 16.95
CA ARG A 674 10.33 -36.41 15.62
C ARG A 674 10.98 -35.03 15.55
N LYS A 675 10.33 -34.00 16.12
CA LYS A 675 10.79 -32.61 16.09
C LYS A 675 10.79 -32.00 17.50
N PRO A 676 11.79 -32.35 18.32
CA PRO A 676 11.84 -31.92 19.72
C PRO A 676 12.11 -30.41 19.88
N GLN A 677 12.65 -29.74 18.86
CA GLN A 677 12.92 -28.29 18.88
C GLN A 677 11.69 -27.45 18.48
N MET A 678 10.64 -28.07 17.94
CA MET A 678 9.47 -27.34 17.46
C MET A 678 8.61 -26.89 18.65
N VAL A 679 8.44 -25.58 18.80
CA VAL A 679 7.69 -24.99 19.93
C VAL A 679 6.23 -25.47 19.95
N LYS A 680 5.53 -25.44 18.82
CA LYS A 680 4.13 -25.90 18.73
C LYS A 680 3.94 -27.36 19.14
N ALA A 681 4.92 -28.23 18.87
CA ALA A 681 4.87 -29.64 19.26
C ALA A 681 4.92 -29.81 20.79
N ARG A 682 5.81 -29.09 21.48
CA ARG A 682 5.85 -29.13 22.94
C ARG A 682 4.64 -28.42 23.58
N VAL A 683 4.15 -27.34 22.97
CA VAL A 683 2.91 -26.67 23.40
C VAL A 683 1.73 -27.62 23.29
N SER A 684 1.61 -28.40 22.21
CA SER A 684 0.53 -29.38 22.05
C SER A 684 0.61 -30.50 23.10
N LEU A 685 1.82 -31.00 23.40
CA LEU A 685 2.04 -31.98 24.47
C LEU A 685 1.62 -31.41 25.84
N ALA A 686 2.05 -30.21 26.19
CA ALA A 686 1.70 -29.56 27.46
C ALA A 686 0.17 -29.37 27.58
N LEU A 687 -0.49 -28.95 26.50
CA LEU A 687 -1.94 -28.79 26.46
C LEU A 687 -2.69 -30.13 26.59
N CYS A 688 -2.21 -31.21 25.98
CA CYS A 688 -2.77 -32.56 26.15
C CYS A 688 -2.62 -33.07 27.60
N LEU A 689 -1.46 -32.83 28.24
CA LEU A 689 -1.23 -33.16 29.65
C LEU A 689 -2.19 -32.39 30.59
N LEU A 690 -2.45 -31.12 30.28
CA LEU A 690 -3.42 -30.31 31.01
C LEU A 690 -4.85 -30.84 30.93
N ASP A 691 -5.25 -31.36 29.76
CA ASP A 691 -6.58 -31.94 29.56
C ASP A 691 -6.75 -33.27 30.31
N GLN A 692 -5.70 -34.10 30.38
CA GLN A 692 -5.71 -35.34 31.16
C GLN A 692 -5.75 -35.07 32.68
N GLY A 693 -5.03 -34.05 33.15
CA GLY A 693 -4.98 -33.67 34.57
C GLY A 693 -3.57 -33.57 35.15
N GLU A 694 -2.53 -33.80 34.34
CA GLU A 694 -1.13 -33.86 34.75
C GLU A 694 -0.47 -32.47 34.73
N TRP A 695 -0.93 -31.57 35.61
CA TRP A 695 -0.56 -30.15 35.55
C TRP A 695 0.91 -29.87 35.84
N HIS A 696 1.52 -30.64 36.76
CA HIS A 696 2.95 -30.49 37.06
C HIS A 696 3.84 -30.97 35.91
N LEU A 697 3.42 -31.97 35.13
CA LEU A 697 4.17 -32.39 33.94
C LEU A 697 4.04 -31.36 32.83
N ALA A 698 2.87 -30.76 32.66
CA ALA A 698 2.70 -29.64 31.73
C ALA A 698 3.58 -28.44 32.10
N LEU A 699 3.73 -28.15 33.40
CA LEU A 699 4.63 -27.10 33.89
C LEU A 699 6.11 -27.44 33.63
N ASP A 700 6.54 -28.69 33.86
CA ASP A 700 7.92 -29.13 33.54
C ASP A 700 8.22 -28.94 32.03
N VAL A 701 7.25 -29.26 31.14
CA VAL A 701 7.39 -29.04 29.69
C VAL A 701 7.49 -27.54 29.38
N TYR A 702 6.68 -26.70 30.03
CA TYR A 702 6.77 -25.25 29.87
C TYR A 702 8.11 -24.68 30.35
N GLU A 703 8.63 -25.11 31.50
CA GLU A 703 9.95 -24.68 31.99
C GLU A 703 11.04 -25.01 30.95
N SER A 704 11.01 -26.23 30.40
CA SER A 704 11.94 -26.62 29.32
C SER A 704 11.79 -25.80 28.04
N LEU A 705 10.58 -25.31 27.76
CA LEU A 705 10.29 -24.43 26.62
C LEU A 705 10.77 -23.02 26.87
N ALA A 706 10.57 -22.48 28.08
CA ALA A 706 11.00 -21.15 28.46
C ALA A 706 12.54 -21.04 28.51
N GLU A 707 13.25 -22.13 28.80
CA GLU A 707 14.71 -22.20 28.68
C GLU A 707 15.19 -22.20 27.21
N MET A 708 14.38 -22.74 26.29
CA MET A 708 14.72 -22.89 24.87
C MET A 708 14.33 -21.69 24.02
N ALA A 709 13.10 -21.19 24.18
CA ALA A 709 12.45 -20.21 23.31
C ALA A 709 11.63 -19.23 24.15
N ALA A 710 12.34 -18.31 24.81
CA ALA A 710 11.75 -17.35 25.76
C ALA A 710 11.09 -16.13 25.09
N ALA A 711 11.44 -15.82 23.85
CA ALA A 711 10.90 -14.69 23.08
C ALA A 711 9.73 -15.10 22.17
N ASP A 712 9.48 -16.41 21.99
CA ASP A 712 8.35 -16.90 21.20
C ASP A 712 6.99 -16.59 21.90
N PRO A 713 6.07 -15.85 21.25
CA PRO A 713 4.74 -15.55 21.80
C PRO A 713 3.92 -16.79 22.19
N ARG A 714 4.17 -17.94 21.54
CA ARG A 714 3.46 -19.21 21.79
C ARG A 714 3.86 -19.81 23.14
N THR A 715 5.13 -19.67 23.55
CA THR A 715 5.59 -20.15 24.87
C THR A 715 5.03 -19.28 25.98
N GLU A 716 5.04 -17.96 25.81
CA GLU A 716 4.42 -17.03 26.76
C GLU A 716 2.91 -17.25 26.89
N ALA A 717 2.22 -17.49 25.77
CA ALA A 717 0.80 -17.81 25.78
C ALA A 717 0.51 -19.10 26.57
N LEU A 718 1.37 -20.12 26.48
CA LEU A 718 1.27 -21.33 27.31
C LEU A 718 1.50 -21.01 28.80
N GLY A 719 2.45 -20.14 29.12
CA GLY A 719 2.68 -19.66 30.50
C GLY A 719 1.43 -19.02 31.10
N GLU A 720 0.75 -18.15 30.36
CA GLU A 720 -0.50 -17.51 30.79
C GLU A 720 -1.65 -18.53 30.99
N ILE A 721 -1.69 -19.59 30.19
CA ILE A 721 -2.65 -20.72 30.37
C ILE A 721 -2.35 -21.48 31.66
N LEU A 722 -1.07 -21.70 31.96
CA LEU A 722 -0.56 -22.41 33.14
C LEU A 722 -0.59 -21.58 34.42
N GLY A 723 -0.88 -20.29 34.34
CA GLY A 723 -0.88 -19.40 35.51
C GLY A 723 0.52 -18.93 35.90
N VAL A 724 1.44 -18.83 34.94
CA VAL A 724 2.72 -18.12 35.09
C VAL A 724 2.50 -16.64 34.75
N PRO A 725 2.94 -15.70 35.60
CA PRO A 725 2.83 -14.28 35.28
C PRO A 725 3.61 -13.97 34.01
N THR A 726 2.98 -13.26 33.08
CA THR A 726 3.60 -12.82 31.83
C THR A 726 4.58 -11.67 32.07
N ARG A 727 5.57 -11.51 31.19
CA ARG A 727 6.44 -10.33 31.18
C ARG A 727 5.57 -9.11 30.92
N GLY A 728 5.62 -8.10 31.80
CA GLY A 728 4.78 -6.92 31.70
C GLY A 728 4.97 -6.21 30.35
N TYR A 729 3.97 -6.31 29.48
CA TYR A 729 3.91 -5.54 28.24
C TYR A 729 3.47 -4.10 28.57
N ASP A 730 4.41 -3.16 28.57
CA ASP A 730 4.09 -1.73 28.74
C ASP A 730 3.42 -1.17 27.48
N GLU A 731 2.39 -0.33 27.68
CA GLU A 731 1.60 0.26 26.57
C GLU A 731 2.44 1.12 25.60
N LEU A 732 3.67 1.49 25.97
CA LEU A 732 4.56 2.36 25.19
C LEU A 732 5.65 1.63 24.40
N SER A 733 6.03 0.39 24.76
CA SER A 733 7.24 -0.27 24.23
C SER A 733 6.95 -1.36 23.18
N ALA A 734 5.86 -2.12 23.31
CA ALA A 734 5.40 -3.06 22.29
C ALA A 734 3.92 -3.50 22.50
N PRO A 735 3.09 -3.62 21.44
CA PRO A 735 1.74 -4.16 21.56
C PRO A 735 1.77 -5.64 21.96
N VAL A 736 0.89 -6.04 22.89
CA VAL A 736 0.78 -7.44 23.35
C VAL A 736 0.51 -8.38 22.17
N PRO A 737 1.30 -9.46 21.98
CA PRO A 737 1.05 -10.47 20.97
C PRO A 737 -0.37 -11.05 21.04
N HIS A 738 -1.00 -11.26 19.89
CA HIS A 738 -2.37 -11.78 19.84
C HIS A 738 -2.49 -13.19 20.44
N GLU A 739 -1.44 -14.00 20.37
CA GLU A 739 -1.35 -15.34 20.96
C GLU A 739 -1.53 -15.30 22.48
N VAL A 740 -0.90 -14.30 23.13
CA VAL A 740 -0.95 -14.04 24.58
C VAL A 740 -2.28 -13.37 24.96
N LEU A 741 -2.76 -12.43 24.15
CA LEU A 741 -4.08 -11.83 24.37
C LEU A 741 -5.18 -12.89 24.37
N LEU A 742 -5.20 -13.77 23.37
CA LEU A 742 -6.20 -14.85 23.25
C LEU A 742 -6.11 -15.90 24.37
N SER A 743 -4.93 -16.09 24.97
CA SER A 743 -4.77 -16.96 26.13
C SER A 743 -5.27 -16.32 27.43
N SER A 744 -5.26 -14.98 27.54
CA SER A 744 -5.81 -14.23 28.67
C SER A 744 -7.35 -14.25 28.71
N ARG A 745 -7.96 -15.42 28.97
CA ARG A 745 -9.42 -15.60 29.06
C ARG A 745 -10.05 -15.04 30.36
N ARG A 746 -9.24 -14.44 31.25
CA ARG A 746 -9.64 -14.10 32.62
C ARG A 746 -10.63 -12.92 32.70
N GLU A 747 -10.65 -12.04 31.69
CA GLU A 747 -11.52 -10.85 31.63
C GLU A 747 -12.15 -10.67 30.23
N ASN A 748 -12.76 -11.73 29.69
CA ASN A 748 -13.36 -11.77 28.34
C ASN A 748 -14.43 -10.67 28.05
N THR A 749 -14.87 -9.91 29.07
CA THR A 749 -15.91 -8.88 28.97
C THR A 749 -15.39 -7.45 28.99
N ASP A 750 -14.11 -7.24 29.26
CA ASP A 750 -13.58 -5.90 29.46
C ASP A 750 -13.46 -5.15 28.15
N LYS A 751 -14.05 -3.94 28.10
CA LYS A 751 -14.01 -3.09 26.90
C LYS A 751 -12.58 -2.80 26.47
N LYS A 752 -11.64 -2.69 27.43
CA LYS A 752 -10.19 -2.49 27.20
C LYS A 752 -9.55 -3.70 26.51
N TYR A 753 -9.89 -4.93 26.93
CA TYR A 753 -9.43 -6.15 26.29
C TYR A 753 -9.95 -6.25 24.84
N LEU A 754 -11.26 -6.05 24.64
CA LEU A 754 -11.87 -6.12 23.31
C LEU A 754 -11.35 -5.02 22.36
N SER A 755 -11.02 -3.83 22.87
CA SER A 755 -10.39 -2.79 22.05
C SER A 755 -8.98 -3.18 21.60
N LYS A 756 -8.20 -3.89 22.43
CA LYS A 756 -6.88 -4.40 22.07
C LYS A 756 -6.95 -5.55 21.05
N LEU A 757 -8.00 -6.37 21.11
CA LEU A 757 -8.20 -7.49 20.18
C LEU A 757 -8.77 -7.08 18.82
N LYS A 758 -9.53 -5.98 18.75
CA LYS A 758 -10.25 -5.52 17.55
C LYS A 758 -9.36 -5.32 16.31
N PRO A 759 -8.13 -4.76 16.38
CA PRO A 759 -7.24 -4.65 15.22
C PRO A 759 -6.92 -6.01 14.58
N TYR A 760 -6.71 -7.04 15.40
CA TYR A 760 -6.35 -8.38 14.94
C TYR A 760 -7.47 -9.09 14.16
N LEU A 761 -8.71 -8.62 14.22
CA LEU A 761 -9.81 -9.14 13.37
C LEU A 761 -9.47 -9.02 11.88
N LYS A 762 -8.76 -7.97 11.50
CA LYS A 762 -8.29 -7.76 10.13
C LYS A 762 -6.85 -8.25 9.94
N GLU A 763 -5.99 -8.07 10.93
CA GLU A 763 -4.57 -8.43 10.82
C GLU A 763 -4.30 -9.94 10.83
N ALA A 764 -5.13 -10.75 11.48
CA ALA A 764 -4.95 -12.22 11.54
C ALA A 764 -6.15 -12.95 10.90
N PRO A 765 -6.25 -12.97 9.55
CA PRO A 765 -7.41 -13.53 8.84
C PRO A 765 -7.60 -15.04 9.02
N THR A 766 -6.59 -15.79 9.44
CA THR A 766 -6.61 -17.26 9.51
C THR A 766 -6.95 -17.78 10.91
N ASN A 767 -6.77 -16.95 11.95
CA ASN A 767 -7.04 -17.35 13.32
C ASN A 767 -8.54 -17.21 13.66
N ALA A 768 -9.24 -18.33 13.69
CA ALA A 768 -10.69 -18.36 13.92
C ALA A 768 -11.12 -17.96 15.34
N SER A 769 -10.22 -18.02 16.33
CA SER A 769 -10.57 -17.72 17.72
C SER A 769 -10.92 -16.25 17.97
N ILE A 770 -10.32 -15.32 17.20
CA ILE A 770 -10.46 -13.87 17.35
C ILE A 770 -11.93 -13.44 17.20
N GLY A 771 -12.61 -13.94 16.16
CA GLY A 771 -14.01 -13.60 15.89
C GLY A 771 -14.99 -14.12 16.95
N LEU A 772 -14.63 -15.17 17.71
CA LEU A 772 -15.50 -15.78 18.72
C LEU A 772 -15.69 -14.91 19.97
N HIS A 773 -14.77 -13.98 20.24
CA HIS A 773 -14.90 -13.00 21.31
C HIS A 773 -16.00 -11.96 21.01
N PHE A 774 -16.37 -11.76 19.74
CA PHE A 774 -17.33 -10.75 19.32
C PHE A 774 -18.67 -11.37 18.91
N LYS A 775 -19.76 -11.01 19.59
CA LYS A 775 -21.11 -11.56 19.33
C LYS A 775 -21.58 -11.44 17.86
N LYS A 776 -21.21 -10.35 17.17
CA LYS A 776 -21.63 -10.06 15.79
C LYS A 776 -20.67 -10.61 14.72
N GLN A 777 -19.44 -10.99 15.06
CA GLN A 777 -18.38 -11.35 14.10
C GLN A 777 -18.09 -12.87 14.06
N LYS A 778 -19.09 -13.69 14.41
CA LYS A 778 -18.97 -15.17 14.33
C LYS A 778 -18.77 -15.66 12.90
N ASP A 779 -19.16 -14.87 11.90
CA ASP A 779 -18.86 -15.11 10.50
C ASP A 779 -17.36 -15.02 10.21
N VAL A 780 -16.63 -14.07 10.83
CA VAL A 780 -15.17 -13.95 10.66
C VAL A 780 -14.43 -15.19 11.15
N SER A 781 -14.89 -15.80 12.24
CA SER A 781 -14.33 -17.08 12.69
C SER A 781 -14.50 -18.19 11.66
N LEU A 782 -15.66 -18.24 10.98
CA LEU A 782 -15.95 -19.23 9.96
C LEU A 782 -15.25 -18.91 8.62
N THR A 783 -14.99 -17.65 8.30
CA THR A 783 -14.16 -17.27 7.14
C THR A 783 -12.68 -17.59 7.36
N ALA A 784 -12.22 -17.55 8.61
CA ALA A 784 -10.86 -17.88 9.02
C ALA A 784 -10.62 -19.39 8.98
N ASN A 785 -11.27 -20.16 9.86
CA ASN A 785 -11.16 -21.61 9.92
C ASN A 785 -12.46 -22.24 10.44
N ALA A 786 -13.20 -22.91 9.55
CA ALA A 786 -14.48 -23.52 9.86
C ALA A 786 -14.38 -24.73 10.82
N MET A 787 -13.20 -25.35 10.96
CA MET A 787 -12.98 -26.46 11.90
C MET A 787 -13.17 -26.06 13.36
N ILE A 788 -13.12 -24.77 13.69
CA ILE A 788 -13.43 -24.28 15.04
C ILE A 788 -14.85 -24.65 15.49
N ALA A 789 -15.77 -24.86 14.53
CA ALA A 789 -17.15 -25.26 14.78
C ALA A 789 -17.32 -26.79 14.89
N ALA A 790 -16.29 -27.58 14.55
CA ALA A 790 -16.41 -29.03 14.40
C ALA A 790 -16.85 -29.71 15.70
N ASP A 791 -16.19 -29.44 16.82
CA ASP A 791 -16.51 -30.03 18.13
C ASP A 791 -18.01 -29.89 18.48
N GLN A 792 -18.48 -28.65 18.55
CA GLN A 792 -19.88 -28.37 18.88
C GLN A 792 -20.85 -28.88 17.82
N SER A 793 -20.45 -28.94 16.55
CA SER A 793 -21.27 -29.49 15.46
C SER A 793 -21.41 -31.01 15.56
N VAL A 794 -20.34 -31.74 15.91
CA VAL A 794 -20.39 -33.18 16.16
C VAL A 794 -21.24 -33.48 17.39
N MET A 795 -21.07 -32.75 18.50
CA MET A 795 -21.90 -32.88 19.71
C MET A 795 -23.41 -32.68 19.46
N ARG A 796 -23.77 -31.92 18.41
CA ARG A 796 -25.16 -31.63 18.03
C ARG A 796 -25.64 -32.43 16.81
N GLY A 797 -24.76 -33.21 16.17
CA GLY A 797 -25.08 -34.01 14.98
C GLY A 797 -25.42 -33.17 13.74
N VAL A 798 -24.71 -32.05 13.53
CA VAL A 798 -24.94 -31.11 12.43
C VAL A 798 -23.94 -31.33 11.29
N GLU A 799 -24.46 -31.51 10.07
CA GLU A 799 -23.64 -31.70 8.87
C GLU A 799 -22.91 -30.41 8.43
N PRO A 800 -21.66 -30.49 7.93
CA PRO A 800 -20.87 -29.34 7.51
C PRO A 800 -21.51 -28.61 6.31
N LYS A 801 -21.98 -29.35 5.29
CA LYS A 801 -22.56 -28.79 4.06
C LYS A 801 -23.69 -27.80 4.34
N TYR A 802 -23.54 -26.54 3.91
CA TYR A 802 -24.58 -25.51 4.05
C TYR A 802 -25.71 -25.73 3.04
N ARG A 803 -26.95 -25.77 3.53
CA ARG A 803 -28.17 -25.79 2.70
C ARG A 803 -29.14 -24.72 3.16
N VAL A 804 -29.85 -24.12 2.21
CA VAL A 804 -30.97 -23.22 2.52
C VAL A 804 -32.04 -24.05 3.22
N SER A 805 -32.67 -23.48 4.25
CA SER A 805 -33.72 -24.16 4.98
C SER A 805 -34.93 -24.41 4.07
N ASN A 806 -35.41 -25.65 4.04
CA ASN A 806 -36.62 -26.04 3.30
C ASN A 806 -37.85 -25.20 3.71
N LEU A 807 -37.88 -24.73 4.97
CA LEU A 807 -38.92 -23.83 5.47
C LEU A 807 -38.95 -22.50 4.70
N VAL A 808 -37.79 -21.94 4.33
CA VAL A 808 -37.73 -20.71 3.53
C VAL A 808 -38.25 -20.95 2.12
N LEU A 809 -37.97 -22.12 1.54
CA LEU A 809 -38.49 -22.51 0.23
C LEU A 809 -40.01 -22.71 0.30
N PHE A 810 -40.50 -23.35 1.36
CA PHE A 810 -41.92 -23.53 1.65
C PHE A 810 -42.64 -22.18 1.78
N ILE A 811 -42.17 -21.27 2.64
CA ILE A 811 -42.75 -19.92 2.79
C ILE A 811 -42.76 -19.18 1.45
N ARG A 812 -41.68 -19.28 0.68
CA ARG A 812 -41.60 -18.61 -0.63
C ARG A 812 -42.67 -19.12 -1.60
N ILE A 813 -42.86 -20.44 -1.68
CA ILE A 813 -43.76 -21.07 -2.65
C ILE A 813 -45.22 -21.00 -2.19
N PHE A 814 -45.50 -21.28 -0.91
CA PHE A 814 -46.87 -21.45 -0.41
C PHE A 814 -47.47 -20.21 0.26
N ILE A 815 -46.65 -19.21 0.63
CA ILE A 815 -47.15 -17.99 1.27
C ILE A 815 -46.93 -16.79 0.36
N LEU A 816 -45.68 -16.57 -0.06
CA LEU A 816 -45.31 -15.34 -0.76
C LEU A 816 -45.80 -15.30 -2.22
N TRP A 817 -45.77 -16.41 -2.95
CA TRP A 817 -46.26 -16.46 -4.33
C TRP A 817 -47.79 -16.31 -4.42
N PRO A 818 -48.60 -17.03 -3.61
CA PRO A 818 -50.04 -16.78 -3.55
C PRO A 818 -50.40 -15.35 -3.14
N SER A 819 -49.64 -14.73 -2.22
CA SER A 819 -49.90 -13.34 -1.84
C SER A 819 -49.61 -12.33 -2.96
N PHE A 820 -48.70 -12.64 -3.90
CA PHE A 820 -48.48 -11.79 -5.09
C PHE A 820 -49.65 -11.87 -6.05
N VAL A 821 -50.21 -13.07 -6.25
CA VAL A 821 -51.41 -13.26 -7.08
C VAL A 821 -52.61 -12.56 -6.43
N ALA A 822 -52.79 -12.70 -5.11
CA ALA A 822 -53.84 -12.01 -4.37
C ALA A 822 -53.66 -10.48 -4.40
N ALA A 823 -52.43 -9.96 -4.34
CA ALA A 823 -52.16 -8.54 -4.48
C ALA A 823 -52.48 -8.02 -5.90
N GLY A 824 -52.12 -8.77 -6.95
CA GLY A 824 -52.52 -8.45 -8.32
C GLY A 824 -54.03 -8.44 -8.51
N TRP A 825 -54.73 -9.43 -7.94
CA TRP A 825 -56.19 -9.52 -7.93
C TRP A 825 -56.83 -8.34 -7.17
N TRP A 826 -56.34 -8.03 -5.96
CA TRP A 826 -56.85 -6.93 -5.15
C TRP A 826 -56.68 -5.56 -5.83
N VAL A 827 -55.58 -5.35 -6.57
CA VAL A 827 -55.39 -4.13 -7.37
C VAL A 827 -56.41 -4.05 -8.52
N SER A 828 -56.77 -5.19 -9.14
CA SER A 828 -57.82 -5.17 -10.17
C SER A 828 -59.22 -4.88 -9.63
N GLU A 829 -59.49 -5.23 -8.36
CA GLU A 829 -60.82 -5.05 -7.74
C GLU A 829 -61.04 -3.62 -7.20
N ASN A 830 -59.97 -2.90 -6.84
CA ASN A 830 -60.06 -1.59 -6.18
C ASN A 830 -59.76 -0.37 -7.08
N GLN A 831 -59.57 -0.55 -8.40
CA GLN A 831 -59.43 0.60 -9.30
C GLN A 831 -60.79 1.09 -9.81
N GLY A 832 -61.23 2.23 -9.28
CA GLY A 832 -62.33 3.02 -9.82
C GLY A 832 -61.88 3.85 -11.04
N GLU A 833 -62.63 3.70 -12.13
CA GLU A 833 -62.99 4.62 -13.25
C GLU A 833 -62.09 5.80 -13.69
N SER A 834 -60.83 5.96 -13.27
CA SER A 834 -60.07 7.22 -13.50
C SER A 834 -58.69 7.10 -14.17
N PHE A 835 -58.45 6.12 -15.05
CA PHE A 835 -57.24 6.09 -15.88
C PHE A 835 -57.53 5.86 -17.37
N VAL A 836 -56.89 6.67 -18.22
CA VAL A 836 -57.13 6.95 -19.66
C VAL A 836 -56.97 5.74 -20.62
N PHE A 837 -56.88 4.50 -20.12
CA PHE A 837 -56.70 3.31 -20.94
C PHE A 837 -57.54 2.12 -20.43
N GLU A 838 -58.83 2.07 -20.79
CA GLU A 838 -59.72 0.93 -20.48
C GLU A 838 -59.16 -0.42 -20.97
N SER A 839 -58.39 -0.42 -22.06
CA SER A 839 -57.73 -1.61 -22.60
C SER A 839 -56.58 -2.15 -21.73
N ILE A 840 -56.02 -1.34 -20.82
CA ILE A 840 -54.96 -1.76 -19.88
C ILE A 840 -55.56 -2.29 -18.56
N GLY A 841 -56.83 -1.95 -18.25
CA GLY A 841 -57.56 -2.39 -17.06
C GLY A 841 -57.53 -3.90 -16.82
N GLN A 842 -57.77 -4.69 -17.88
CA GLN A 842 -57.74 -6.16 -17.83
C GLN A 842 -56.32 -6.74 -17.73
N PHE A 843 -55.29 -5.98 -18.15
CA PHE A 843 -53.88 -6.38 -18.12
C PHE A 843 -53.12 -5.89 -16.87
N LEU A 844 -53.74 -5.12 -15.98
CA LEU A 844 -53.10 -4.61 -14.77
C LEU A 844 -52.75 -5.72 -13.76
N TRP A 845 -53.63 -6.72 -13.56
CA TRP A 845 -53.37 -7.83 -12.63
C TRP A 845 -52.12 -8.67 -13.01
N PRO A 846 -51.89 -9.07 -14.29
CA PRO A 846 -50.68 -9.81 -14.65
C PRO A 846 -49.43 -8.92 -14.65
N ILE A 847 -49.56 -7.61 -14.90
CA ILE A 847 -48.42 -6.66 -14.83
C ILE A 847 -47.94 -6.50 -13.39
N VAL A 848 -48.85 -6.28 -12.43
CA VAL A 848 -48.49 -6.13 -11.00
C VAL A 848 -47.94 -7.43 -10.46
N THR A 849 -48.63 -8.54 -10.72
CA THR A 849 -48.19 -9.89 -10.31
C THR A 849 -46.82 -10.21 -10.92
N GLY A 850 -46.66 -10.00 -12.23
CA GLY A 850 -45.41 -10.21 -12.96
C GLY A 850 -44.26 -9.34 -12.48
N SER A 851 -44.52 -8.06 -12.17
CA SER A 851 -43.54 -7.13 -11.59
C SER A 851 -43.06 -7.57 -10.21
N LEU A 852 -43.96 -8.06 -9.35
CA LEU A 852 -43.60 -8.60 -8.04
C LEU A 852 -42.76 -9.89 -8.16
N PHE A 853 -43.14 -10.80 -9.06
CA PHE A 853 -42.34 -11.99 -9.37
C PHE A 853 -40.95 -11.61 -9.91
N PHE A 854 -40.89 -10.67 -10.85
CA PHE A 854 -39.63 -10.19 -11.44
C PHE A 854 -38.74 -9.52 -10.38
N THR A 855 -39.30 -8.65 -9.55
CA THR A 855 -38.59 -7.98 -8.45
C THR A 855 -38.06 -9.00 -7.44
N GLN A 856 -38.87 -9.99 -7.08
CA GLN A 856 -38.44 -11.07 -6.19
C GLN A 856 -37.33 -11.91 -6.84
N TYR A 857 -37.43 -12.22 -8.13
CA TYR A 857 -36.39 -12.93 -8.89
C TYR A 857 -35.07 -12.14 -8.90
N LEU A 858 -35.13 -10.83 -9.21
CA LEU A 858 -33.99 -9.92 -9.23
C LEU A 858 -33.33 -9.83 -7.84
N LEU A 859 -34.13 -9.58 -6.78
CA LEU A 859 -33.65 -9.56 -5.39
C LEU A 859 -33.05 -10.90 -4.97
N SER A 860 -33.61 -12.02 -5.43
CA SER A 860 -33.05 -13.36 -5.17
C SER A 860 -31.72 -13.57 -5.86
N ARG A 861 -31.60 -13.11 -7.11
CA ARG A 861 -30.35 -13.17 -7.89
C ARG A 861 -29.30 -12.29 -7.26
N ILE A 862 -29.64 -11.05 -6.87
CA ILE A 862 -28.76 -10.11 -6.18
C ILE A 862 -28.31 -10.69 -4.83
N ARG A 863 -29.23 -11.21 -4.00
CA ARG A 863 -28.88 -11.85 -2.72
C ARG A 863 -27.99 -13.08 -2.91
N ARG A 864 -28.20 -13.89 -3.95
CA ARG A 864 -27.32 -15.00 -4.30
C ARG A 864 -25.94 -14.50 -4.72
N ALA A 865 -25.87 -13.49 -5.59
CA ALA A 865 -24.61 -12.88 -6.02
C ALA A 865 -23.84 -12.28 -4.83
N GLN A 866 -24.51 -11.53 -3.94
CA GLN A 866 -23.90 -10.97 -2.73
C GLN A 866 -23.35 -12.04 -1.77
N ARG A 867 -23.92 -13.25 -1.74
CA ARG A 867 -23.37 -14.38 -0.96
C ARG A 867 -22.10 -14.96 -1.58
N ARG A 868 -21.96 -14.89 -2.91
CA ARG A 868 -20.78 -15.36 -3.64
C ARG A 868 -19.60 -14.39 -3.57
N ILE A 869 -19.82 -13.15 -3.14
CA ILE A 869 -18.72 -12.20 -2.94
C ILE A 869 -17.91 -12.65 -1.72
N ILE A 870 -16.64 -13.00 -1.97
CA ILE A 870 -15.69 -13.39 -0.93
C ILE A 870 -15.17 -12.14 -0.25
N ARG A 871 -15.25 -12.12 1.08
CA ARG A 871 -14.70 -11.07 1.95
C ARG A 871 -14.24 -11.70 3.24
N GLN A 872 -13.19 -11.14 3.85
CA GLN A 872 -12.73 -11.54 5.18
C GLN A 872 -13.80 -11.24 6.26
N THR A 873 -14.38 -10.04 6.20
CA THR A 873 -15.42 -9.56 7.14
C THR A 873 -16.75 -9.33 6.43
N ASP A 874 -17.86 -9.51 7.16
CA ASP A 874 -19.23 -9.27 6.70
C ASP A 874 -19.64 -10.09 5.45
N GLN A 875 -19.06 -11.27 5.27
CA GLN A 875 -19.41 -12.14 4.15
C GLN A 875 -20.82 -12.71 4.35
N LYS A 876 -21.74 -12.38 3.43
CA LYS A 876 -23.15 -12.75 3.55
C LYS A 876 -23.39 -14.26 3.58
N ALA A 877 -22.55 -15.06 2.91
CA ALA A 877 -22.60 -16.52 3.00
C ALA A 877 -22.27 -17.03 4.41
N MET A 878 -21.20 -16.55 5.04
CA MET A 878 -20.80 -16.98 6.38
C MET A 878 -21.72 -16.47 7.48
N ILE A 879 -22.34 -15.30 7.30
CA ILE A 879 -23.43 -14.85 8.18
C ILE A 879 -24.63 -15.81 8.09
N ALA A 880 -24.95 -16.31 6.91
CA ALA A 880 -26.04 -17.27 6.76
C ALA A 880 -25.67 -18.64 7.35
N TYR A 881 -24.40 -19.05 7.19
CA TYR A 881 -23.88 -20.29 7.76
C TYR A 881 -23.85 -20.27 9.30
N SER A 882 -23.34 -19.19 9.91
CA SER A 882 -23.35 -19.01 11.36
C SER A 882 -24.78 -18.98 11.94
N LYS A 883 -25.74 -18.34 11.23
CA LYS A 883 -27.16 -18.38 11.60
C LYS A 883 -27.74 -19.79 11.54
N ARG A 884 -27.36 -20.62 10.55
CA ARG A 884 -27.76 -22.04 10.50
C ARG A 884 -27.21 -22.80 11.70
N LEU A 885 -25.92 -22.69 11.99
CA LEU A 885 -25.29 -23.34 13.14
C LEU A 885 -25.99 -22.94 14.46
N LYS A 886 -26.28 -21.65 14.64
CA LYS A 886 -27.03 -21.16 15.80
C LYS A 886 -28.44 -21.75 15.90
N ARG A 887 -29.18 -21.88 14.80
CA ARG A 887 -30.51 -22.52 14.77
C ARG A 887 -30.43 -23.99 15.18
N SER A 888 -29.34 -24.67 14.81
CA SER A 888 -29.06 -26.06 15.19
C SER A 888 -28.47 -26.21 16.60
N ARG A 889 -28.52 -25.16 17.44
CA ARG A 889 -27.97 -25.13 18.81
C ARG A 889 -26.46 -25.38 18.90
N VAL A 890 -25.71 -25.05 17.85
CA VAL A 890 -24.24 -24.97 17.87
C VAL A 890 -23.86 -23.57 18.36
N ASP A 891 -23.26 -23.48 19.55
CA ASP A 891 -22.89 -22.19 20.13
C ASP A 891 -21.40 -21.89 19.89
N LEU A 892 -21.15 -20.96 18.96
CA LEU A 892 -19.81 -20.50 18.62
C LEU A 892 -19.37 -19.42 19.61
N ASN A 893 -18.93 -19.80 20.81
CA ASN A 893 -18.35 -18.91 21.81
C ASN A 893 -16.97 -19.43 22.22
N ILE A 894 -16.05 -18.52 22.57
CA ILE A 894 -14.68 -18.89 22.95
C ILE A 894 -14.63 -19.80 24.19
N ASP A 895 -15.58 -19.64 25.13
CA ASP A 895 -15.65 -20.44 26.37
C ASP A 895 -15.96 -21.93 26.13
N LYS A 896 -16.37 -22.30 24.91
CA LYS A 896 -16.64 -23.67 24.49
C LYS A 896 -15.53 -24.27 23.63
N VAL A 897 -14.48 -23.51 23.35
CA VAL A 897 -13.29 -23.98 22.63
C VAL A 897 -12.21 -24.35 23.65
N PRO A 898 -11.58 -25.54 23.56
CA PRO A 898 -10.48 -25.92 24.44
C PRO A 898 -9.40 -24.83 24.48
N ILE A 899 -8.79 -24.66 25.65
CA ILE A 899 -7.76 -23.64 25.83
C ILE A 899 -6.52 -23.96 24.98
N GLY A 900 -5.88 -22.92 24.43
CA GLY A 900 -4.69 -23.06 23.59
C GLY A 900 -4.95 -23.55 22.16
N ASN A 901 -6.18 -23.91 21.79
CA ASN A 901 -6.50 -24.33 20.41
C ASN A 901 -6.21 -23.23 19.37
N HIS A 902 -6.19 -21.96 19.75
CA HIS A 902 -5.83 -20.86 18.85
C HIS A 902 -4.36 -20.90 18.37
N MET A 903 -3.49 -21.67 19.03
CA MET A 903 -2.08 -21.85 18.64
C MET A 903 -1.83 -23.11 17.81
N LEU A 904 -2.78 -24.06 17.82
CA LEU A 904 -2.64 -25.38 17.17
C LEU A 904 -3.57 -25.56 15.97
N MET A 905 -4.72 -24.90 15.95
CA MET A 905 -5.72 -25.06 14.90
C MET A 905 -5.31 -24.34 13.62
N SER A 906 -4.71 -25.04 12.66
CA SER A 906 -4.39 -24.53 11.32
C SER A 906 -5.42 -24.94 10.27
N GLY A 907 -5.45 -24.31 9.11
CA GLY A 907 -6.33 -24.66 7.99
C GLY A 907 -5.58 -25.37 6.86
N ILE A 908 -5.87 -24.95 5.64
CA ILE A 908 -5.11 -25.37 4.46
C ILE A 908 -3.71 -24.74 4.58
N LEU A 909 -2.68 -25.57 4.42
CA LEU A 909 -1.27 -25.17 4.55
C LEU A 909 -0.63 -25.12 3.17
N VAL A 910 0.29 -24.16 3.00
CA VAL A 910 1.10 -23.96 1.81
C VAL A 910 2.56 -23.85 2.20
N THR A 911 3.45 -24.36 1.37
CA THR A 911 4.89 -24.22 1.50
C THR A 911 5.43 -23.16 0.54
N ILE A 912 6.36 -22.34 1.02
CA ILE A 912 7.22 -21.48 0.20
C ILE A 912 8.66 -21.77 0.62
N SER A 913 9.53 -22.21 -0.28
CA SER A 913 10.93 -22.50 0.04
C SER A 913 11.11 -23.46 1.25
N ASN A 914 10.24 -24.46 1.36
CA ASN A 914 10.13 -25.43 2.48
C ASN A 914 9.70 -24.84 3.84
N ALA A 915 9.19 -23.61 3.88
CA ALA A 915 8.56 -23.02 5.06
C ALA A 915 7.04 -23.15 4.98
N VAL A 916 6.38 -23.52 6.07
CA VAL A 916 4.95 -23.81 6.11
C VAL A 916 4.16 -22.60 6.60
N TYR A 917 3.14 -22.20 5.84
CA TYR A 917 2.24 -21.10 6.16
C TYR A 917 0.78 -21.56 6.16
N ASP A 918 -0.02 -20.95 7.04
CA ASP A 918 -1.45 -21.24 7.18
C ASP A 918 -2.31 -20.24 6.39
N LEU A 919 -3.15 -20.75 5.48
CA LEU A 919 -4.15 -19.98 4.73
C LEU A 919 -5.54 -19.99 5.39
N GLY A 920 -5.74 -20.80 6.43
CA GLY A 920 -7.04 -21.05 7.04
C GLY A 920 -7.93 -21.98 6.18
N LEU A 921 -9.01 -22.48 6.77
CA LEU A 921 -10.00 -23.31 6.08
C LEU A 921 -11.34 -22.57 6.00
N PRO A 922 -11.57 -21.76 4.96
CA PRO A 922 -12.76 -20.92 4.90
C PRO A 922 -14.05 -21.73 4.74
N GLY A 923 -15.07 -21.41 5.54
CA GLY A 923 -16.33 -22.16 5.59
C GLY A 923 -17.21 -22.10 4.34
N TRP A 924 -16.94 -21.23 3.36
CA TRP A 924 -17.67 -21.28 2.08
C TRP A 924 -17.26 -22.45 1.20
N LEU A 925 -16.12 -23.11 1.48
CA LEU A 925 -15.73 -24.36 0.81
C LEU A 925 -16.72 -25.50 1.08
N THR A 926 -17.66 -25.33 2.02
CA THR A 926 -18.81 -26.23 2.18
C THR A 926 -19.64 -26.41 0.91
N VAL A 927 -19.50 -25.52 -0.09
CA VAL A 927 -20.13 -25.64 -1.40
C VAL A 927 -19.55 -26.81 -2.21
N ARG A 928 -18.25 -27.08 -2.09
CA ARG A 928 -17.54 -28.18 -2.78
C ARG A 928 -17.76 -29.54 -2.10
N LEU A 929 -18.11 -29.56 -0.82
CA LEU A 929 -18.33 -30.81 -0.10
C LEU A 929 -19.47 -31.64 -0.69
N ASP A 930 -19.20 -32.93 -0.91
CA ASP A 930 -20.23 -33.91 -1.23
C ASP A 930 -21.04 -34.32 0.00
N LYS A 931 -22.15 -35.04 -0.25
CA LYS A 931 -22.98 -35.59 0.84
C LYS A 931 -22.59 -37.05 1.07
N PRO A 932 -21.76 -37.37 2.09
CA PRO A 932 -21.44 -38.75 2.39
C PRO A 932 -22.68 -39.54 2.83
N LYS A 933 -22.76 -40.80 2.39
CA LYS A 933 -23.78 -41.75 2.84
C LYS A 933 -23.66 -41.95 4.35
N ASN A 934 -24.78 -42.00 5.07
CA ASN A 934 -24.84 -42.27 6.52
C ASN A 934 -24.09 -41.28 7.46
N LEU A 935 -23.73 -40.08 7.00
CA LEU A 935 -23.02 -39.09 7.84
C LEU A 935 -23.77 -38.77 9.15
N ARG A 936 -25.09 -38.60 9.07
CA ARG A 936 -25.90 -38.21 10.24
C ARG A 936 -25.95 -39.30 11.31
N SER A 937 -25.98 -40.59 10.95
CA SER A 937 -25.90 -41.68 11.92
C SER A 937 -24.53 -41.75 12.56
N ASN A 938 -23.46 -41.58 11.77
CA ASN A 938 -22.08 -41.58 12.27
C ASN A 938 -21.85 -40.43 13.26
N LEU A 939 -22.32 -39.22 12.94
CA LEU A 939 -22.25 -38.07 13.85
C LEU A 939 -23.04 -38.29 15.14
N ARG A 940 -24.19 -38.99 15.09
CA ARG A 940 -24.95 -39.34 16.29
C ARG A 940 -24.20 -40.35 17.18
N SER A 941 -23.53 -41.33 16.58
CA SER A 941 -22.69 -42.29 17.31
C SER A 941 -21.54 -41.57 18.02
N ARG A 942 -20.76 -40.78 17.27
CA ARG A 942 -19.66 -39.96 17.81
C ARG A 942 -20.14 -38.98 18.87
N SER A 943 -21.30 -38.35 18.68
CA SER A 943 -21.89 -37.47 19.71
C SER A 943 -22.14 -38.20 21.03
N LYS A 944 -22.49 -39.49 21.04
CA LYS A 944 -22.68 -40.25 22.28
C LYS A 944 -21.33 -40.47 22.98
N GLN A 945 -20.29 -40.84 22.22
CA GLN A 945 -18.93 -41.02 22.71
C GLN A 945 -18.33 -39.73 23.30
N ILE A 946 -18.50 -38.59 22.61
CA ILE A 946 -18.01 -37.29 23.11
C ILE A 946 -18.74 -36.89 24.41
N ARG A 947 -20.02 -37.25 24.56
CA ARG A 947 -20.77 -36.93 25.77
C ARG A 947 -20.38 -37.82 26.96
N SER A 948 -19.93 -39.05 26.73
CA SER A 948 -19.47 -39.95 27.78
C SER A 948 -18.03 -39.66 28.23
N SER A 949 -17.20 -39.04 27.38
CA SER A 949 -15.81 -38.71 27.72
C SER A 949 -15.66 -37.42 28.54
N LYS A 950 -14.56 -37.34 29.31
CA LYS A 950 -14.18 -36.17 30.12
C LYS A 950 -14.02 -34.94 29.22
N SER A 951 -14.61 -33.81 29.61
CA SER A 951 -14.46 -32.56 28.87
C SER A 951 -13.02 -32.05 28.88
N ALA A 952 -12.57 -31.46 27.76
CA ALA A 952 -11.34 -30.69 27.70
C ALA A 952 -11.38 -29.48 28.64
N ARG A 953 -10.21 -28.92 28.97
CA ARG A 953 -10.11 -27.73 29.81
C ARG A 953 -10.42 -26.46 29.01
N TYR A 954 -11.33 -25.64 29.54
CA TYR A 954 -11.76 -24.38 28.91
C TYR A 954 -11.26 -23.11 29.61
N LYS A 955 -10.74 -23.23 30.85
CA LYS A 955 -10.29 -22.12 31.70
C LYS A 955 -8.80 -22.25 32.07
N ASN A 956 -8.14 -21.11 32.22
CA ASN A 956 -6.75 -21.03 32.68
C ASN A 956 -6.60 -21.54 34.13
N LEU A 957 -5.39 -21.94 34.50
CA LEU A 957 -5.04 -22.20 35.89
C LEU A 957 -4.87 -20.86 36.64
N PRO A 958 -5.15 -20.79 37.96
CA PRO A 958 -4.87 -19.60 38.78
C PRO A 958 -3.38 -19.24 38.76
N TYR A 959 -3.04 -17.96 38.98
CA TYR A 959 -1.62 -17.59 39.07
C TYR A 959 -0.94 -18.34 40.22
N GLU A 960 0.23 -18.88 39.95
CA GLU A 960 1.10 -19.54 40.92
C GLU A 960 0.43 -20.70 41.69
N TRP A 961 -0.54 -21.38 41.07
CA TRP A 961 -1.30 -22.47 41.70
C TRP A 961 -0.40 -23.59 42.27
N TRP A 962 0.77 -23.83 41.68
CA TRP A 962 1.72 -24.85 42.10
C TRP A 962 2.40 -24.55 43.45
N LYS A 963 2.34 -23.31 43.94
CA LYS A 963 2.78 -22.97 45.31
C LYS A 963 1.85 -23.57 46.36
N ASN A 964 0.57 -23.72 46.02
CA ASN A 964 -0.48 -24.15 46.93
C ASN A 964 -0.79 -25.66 46.85
N GLN A 965 -0.20 -26.38 45.89
CA GLN A 965 -0.46 -27.80 45.68
C GLN A 965 0.83 -28.64 45.77
N PRO A 966 0.92 -29.62 46.69
CA PRO A 966 2.08 -30.48 46.79
C PRO A 966 2.17 -31.42 45.58
N ARG A 967 3.41 -31.70 45.16
CA ARG A 967 3.73 -32.48 43.96
C ARG A 967 3.54 -33.99 44.20
N ALA A 968 2.31 -34.46 44.34
CA ALA A 968 2.00 -35.89 44.43
C ALA A 968 1.89 -36.49 43.02
N LEU A 969 2.99 -37.03 42.48
CA LEU A 969 2.94 -37.79 41.21
C LEU A 969 2.49 -39.23 41.50
N SER A 970 1.46 -39.68 40.78
CA SER A 970 1.11 -41.10 40.72
C SER A 970 2.24 -41.90 40.04
N LYS A 971 2.25 -43.24 40.21
CA LYS A 971 3.23 -44.11 39.53
C LYS A 971 3.18 -43.95 38.01
N GLU A 972 1.97 -43.85 37.45
CA GLU A 972 1.74 -43.61 36.02
C GLU A 972 2.32 -42.26 35.58
N SER A 973 2.10 -41.20 36.38
CA SER A 973 2.68 -39.87 36.13
C SER A 973 4.21 -39.90 36.18
N GLN A 974 4.82 -40.74 37.02
CA GLN A 974 6.28 -40.89 37.10
C GLN A 974 6.86 -41.62 35.88
N GLU A 975 6.19 -42.67 35.38
CA GLU A 975 6.58 -43.35 34.15
C GLU A 975 6.44 -42.41 32.95
N LEU A 976 5.35 -41.66 32.89
CA LEU A 976 5.09 -40.68 31.85
C LEU A 976 6.14 -39.55 31.90
N LYS A 977 6.53 -39.10 33.09
CA LYS A 977 7.66 -38.18 33.29
C LYS A 977 8.98 -38.74 32.77
N LYS A 978 9.29 -40.02 33.01
CA LYS A 978 10.50 -40.66 32.47
C LYS A 978 10.47 -40.69 30.94
N LYS A 979 9.34 -41.07 30.34
CA LYS A 979 9.17 -41.08 28.88
C LYS A 979 9.34 -39.70 28.26
N ILE A 980 8.69 -38.67 28.83
CA ILE A 980 8.86 -37.28 28.40
C ILE A 980 10.30 -36.82 28.62
N GLY A 981 10.87 -37.11 29.78
CA GLY A 981 12.24 -36.74 30.14
C GLY A 981 13.27 -37.28 29.16
N LEU A 982 13.14 -38.54 28.72
CA LEU A 982 14.01 -39.13 27.69
C LEU A 982 13.89 -38.37 26.36
N VAL A 983 12.67 -38.14 25.89
CA VAL A 983 12.43 -37.43 24.62
C VAL A 983 12.95 -35.98 24.65
N LEU A 984 12.87 -35.31 25.81
CA LEU A 984 13.35 -33.94 25.96
C LEU A 984 14.86 -33.84 26.25
N GLN A 985 15.48 -34.85 26.91
CA GLN A 985 16.90 -34.85 27.26
C GLN A 985 17.83 -35.19 26.09
N ASP A 986 17.40 -36.05 25.16
CA ASP A 986 18.27 -36.53 24.07
C ASP A 986 18.65 -35.45 23.05
N PHE A 987 18.05 -34.25 23.14
CA PHE A 987 18.25 -33.14 22.20
C PHE A 987 18.61 -31.80 22.87
N GLY A 988 18.85 -31.79 24.19
CA GLY A 988 19.28 -30.62 24.96
C GLY A 988 20.71 -30.78 25.47
N GLY A 989 21.61 -29.86 25.08
CA GLY A 989 23.00 -29.86 25.50
C GLY A 989 23.19 -29.82 27.03
N LYS A 990 24.11 -30.68 27.50
CA LYS A 990 24.78 -30.77 28.81
C LYS A 990 23.98 -30.40 30.08
N LYS A 991 23.82 -31.44 30.92
CA LYS A 991 23.51 -31.45 32.35
C LYS A 991 24.31 -30.42 33.17
N SER A 992 23.95 -29.15 33.17
CA SER A 992 24.41 -28.19 34.18
C SER A 992 23.47 -27.02 34.25
N GLN A 993 22.31 -27.19 34.91
CA GLN A 993 21.63 -26.10 35.63
C GLN A 993 20.29 -26.46 36.29
N HIS A 994 19.74 -27.67 36.08
CA HIS A 994 18.50 -28.09 36.76
C HIS A 994 18.54 -28.03 38.31
N LYS A 995 19.72 -27.92 38.94
CA LYS A 995 19.84 -27.69 40.39
C LYS A 995 19.83 -26.21 40.81
N LYS A 996 20.16 -25.23 39.95
CA LYS A 996 20.39 -23.84 40.40
C LYS A 996 19.13 -22.98 40.54
N LEU A 997 18.07 -23.21 39.76
CA LEU A 997 16.80 -22.50 39.91
C LEU A 997 15.98 -22.99 41.13
N ARG A 998 16.06 -24.29 41.47
CA ARG A 998 15.36 -24.86 42.65
C ARG A 998 16.08 -24.63 43.99
N GLN A 999 17.39 -24.39 43.99
CA GLN A 999 18.13 -24.06 45.22
C GLN A 999 18.00 -22.58 45.60
N LYS A 1000 17.85 -21.67 44.61
CA LYS A 1000 17.71 -20.23 44.87
C LYS A 1000 16.33 -19.88 45.47
N SER A 1001 15.25 -20.57 45.10
CA SER A 1001 13.93 -20.36 45.71
C SER A 1001 13.81 -20.99 47.10
N ARG A 1002 14.44 -22.15 47.35
CA ARG A 1002 14.45 -22.79 48.68
C ARG A 1002 15.27 -22.03 49.71
N ASN A 1003 16.40 -21.46 49.32
CA ASN A 1003 17.24 -20.68 50.24
C ASN A 1003 16.68 -19.28 50.54
N MET A 1004 15.83 -18.70 49.67
CA MET A 1004 15.14 -17.45 50.01
C MET A 1004 13.93 -17.67 50.92
N SER A 1005 13.21 -18.80 50.79
CA SER A 1005 12.08 -19.12 51.67
C SER A 1005 12.48 -19.45 53.11
N SER A 1006 13.73 -19.87 53.36
CA SER A 1006 14.23 -20.12 54.72
C SER A 1006 14.74 -18.88 55.45
N LEU A 1007 14.75 -17.71 54.79
CA LEU A 1007 15.30 -16.46 55.32
C LEU A 1007 14.25 -15.35 55.54
N GLY A 1008 12.96 -15.64 55.32
CA GLY A 1008 11.86 -14.73 55.68
C GLY A 1008 11.90 -13.36 54.99
N LEU A 1009 12.60 -13.22 53.86
CA LEU A 1009 12.62 -12.00 53.06
C LEU A 1009 11.66 -12.16 51.88
N ASP A 1010 10.59 -11.35 51.89
CA ASP A 1010 9.70 -11.18 50.76
C ASP A 1010 10.52 -10.82 49.52
N GLY A 1011 10.33 -11.59 48.45
CA GLY A 1011 11.20 -11.57 47.28
C GLY A 1011 11.03 -10.30 46.45
N ASP A 1012 12.07 -9.49 46.39
CA ASP A 1012 12.30 -8.58 45.27
C ASP A 1012 12.64 -9.41 44.02
N SER A 1013 11.78 -9.32 43.02
CA SER A 1013 12.00 -9.88 41.69
C SER A 1013 13.17 -9.16 41.01
N ILE A 1014 14.17 -9.92 40.57
CA ILE A 1014 15.28 -9.45 39.75
C ILE A 1014 14.75 -9.10 38.34
N ILE A 1015 14.18 -7.91 38.14
CA ILE A 1015 14.06 -7.22 36.84
C ILE A 1015 14.02 -5.69 37.07
N TYR A 1016 15.12 -5.03 36.69
CA TYR A 1016 15.33 -3.60 36.40
C TYR A 1016 14.87 -2.50 37.38
N THR A 1017 15.85 -1.66 37.75
CA THR A 1017 15.71 -0.35 38.36
C THR A 1017 15.05 0.65 37.39
N GLY A 1018 13.86 1.10 37.74
CA GLY A 1018 13.18 2.24 37.12
C GLY A 1018 12.36 2.94 38.19
N GLU A 1019 12.71 4.19 38.49
CA GLU A 1019 12.10 5.02 39.53
C GLU A 1019 10.57 5.00 39.48
N LYS A 1020 9.94 4.53 40.56
CA LYS A 1020 8.51 4.73 40.79
C LYS A 1020 8.29 6.03 41.55
N LYS A 1021 7.73 7.03 40.87
CA LYS A 1021 7.03 8.15 41.52
C LYS A 1021 5.79 7.62 42.25
N SER A 1022 5.72 7.88 43.55
CA SER A 1022 4.58 7.58 44.40
C SER A 1022 3.39 8.48 44.04
N SER A 1023 2.26 7.89 43.63
CA SER A 1023 0.96 8.56 43.70
C SER A 1023 0.23 8.08 44.95
N SER A 1024 -0.18 9.05 45.74
CA SER A 1024 -0.97 8.92 46.96
C SER A 1024 -2.37 8.42 46.64
N ASP A 1025 -2.85 7.40 47.34
CA ASP A 1025 -4.28 7.33 47.60
C ASP A 1025 -4.60 6.77 48.98
N GLY A 1026 -5.47 7.50 49.67
CA GLY A 1026 -5.70 7.39 51.09
C GLY A 1026 -6.69 6.29 51.44
N ARG A 1027 -6.42 5.58 52.54
CA ARG A 1027 -7.48 4.99 53.35
C ARG A 1027 -7.07 4.89 54.81
N LYS A 1028 -7.68 5.77 55.62
CA LYS A 1028 -7.71 5.74 57.08
C LYS A 1028 -8.18 4.36 57.58
N LYS A 1029 -7.45 3.76 58.52
CA LYS A 1029 -8.05 2.99 59.63
C LYS A 1029 -7.12 2.95 60.86
N LYS A 1030 -7.65 3.59 61.91
CA LYS A 1030 -7.48 3.52 63.37
C LYS A 1030 -6.18 2.99 64.00
N ARG A 1031 -5.67 3.85 64.88
CA ARG A 1031 -4.57 3.76 65.84
C ARG A 1031 -4.76 2.64 66.88
N GLY A 1032 -3.66 1.94 67.19
CA GLY A 1032 -3.33 1.37 68.50
C GLY A 1032 -1.94 1.89 68.93
N PRO A 1033 -1.65 2.08 70.23
CA PRO A 1033 -0.52 2.91 70.68
C PRO A 1033 0.83 2.16 70.69
N PRO A 1034 1.96 2.89 70.75
CA PRO A 1034 3.30 2.37 70.47
C PRO A 1034 4.02 1.86 71.72
N SER A 1035 4.92 0.89 71.57
CA SER A 1035 5.97 0.62 72.56
C SER A 1035 7.34 1.08 72.04
N ARG A 1036 8.13 1.56 73.00
CA ARG A 1036 9.33 2.41 72.90
C ARG A 1036 10.62 1.61 72.62
N LYS A 1037 11.49 2.25 71.83
CA LYS A 1037 12.96 2.46 71.99
C LYS A 1037 13.86 1.34 72.55
N SER A 1038 14.93 1.05 71.80
CA SER A 1038 16.35 1.26 72.19
C SER A 1038 17.25 1.05 70.95
N ASN A 1039 17.90 2.07 70.37
CA ASN A 1039 19.19 2.70 70.70
C ASN A 1039 20.45 1.80 70.64
N GLY A 1040 21.44 2.27 69.86
CA GLY A 1040 22.86 1.90 69.86
C GLY A 1040 23.34 1.32 68.53
N GLY A 1041 24.29 1.87 67.77
CA GLY A 1041 25.20 3.01 67.96
C GLY A 1041 26.56 2.70 67.30
N GLY A 1042 27.08 3.64 66.49
CA GLY A 1042 28.50 3.76 66.04
C GLY A 1042 28.97 2.77 64.96
N THR A 1043 29.83 3.07 63.98
CA THR A 1043 30.81 4.15 63.68
C THR A 1043 31.20 4.01 62.18
N GLY A 1044 31.40 5.09 61.40
CA GLY A 1044 32.73 5.63 60.98
C GLY A 1044 33.42 4.73 59.93
N ASP A 1045 33.86 5.14 58.74
CA ASP A 1045 34.38 6.43 58.24
C ASP A 1045 34.18 6.53 56.72
N ASP A 1046 33.90 7.73 56.23
CA ASP A 1046 33.85 8.07 54.80
C ASP A 1046 35.06 8.93 54.44
N PHE A 1047 35.60 8.62 53.27
CA PHE A 1047 36.80 9.17 52.63
C PHE A 1047 36.61 10.61 52.16
N ASP A 1048 37.63 11.45 52.33
CA ASP A 1048 37.72 12.78 51.70
C ASP A 1048 38.92 12.87 50.75
N ILE A 1049 38.60 13.38 49.55
CA ILE A 1049 39.27 14.45 48.79
C ILE A 1049 40.74 14.24 48.35
N GLU A 1050 40.90 14.21 47.02
CA GLU A 1050 42.04 14.63 46.16
C GLU A 1050 42.25 13.58 45.07
N SER A 1051 41.72 13.76 43.86
CA SER A 1051 42.48 14.51 42.86
C SER A 1051 41.61 14.75 41.63
N PHE A 1052 41.06 15.95 41.59
CA PHE A 1052 40.79 16.66 40.36
C PHE A 1052 42.11 16.85 39.60
N LEU A 1053 42.05 16.72 38.27
CA LEU A 1053 43.11 17.08 37.30
C LEU A 1053 44.29 16.08 37.26
N ASP A 1054 44.37 15.27 36.20
CA ASP A 1054 45.23 15.58 35.04
C ASP A 1054 45.33 14.35 34.11
N SER A 1055 45.79 14.59 32.88
CA SER A 1055 46.21 13.66 31.84
C SER A 1055 45.23 13.42 30.67
N LYS A 1056 45.21 14.43 29.80
CA LYS A 1056 45.24 14.22 28.35
C LYS A 1056 46.55 13.53 27.93
N ARG A 1057 46.47 12.75 26.84
CA ARG A 1057 47.55 12.20 25.98
C ARG A 1057 48.27 10.98 26.58
N ARG A 1058 48.43 9.86 25.86
CA ARG A 1058 49.08 9.72 24.55
C ARG A 1058 48.94 8.25 24.06
N ARG A 1059 48.97 8.12 22.72
CA ARG A 1059 49.20 6.91 21.90
C ARG A 1059 47.99 6.04 21.56
#